data_AF-A0A2Z6RNU4-F1
#
_entry.id   AF-A0A2Z6RNU4-F1
#
_cell.length_a   1.000
_cell.length_b   1.000
_cell.length_c   1.000
_cell.angle_alpha   90.00
_cell.angle_beta   90.00
_cell.angle_gamma   90.00
#
_symmetry.space_group_name_H-M   'P 1'
#
loop_
_entity.id
_entity.type
_entity.pdbx_description
1 polymer ?
#
loop_
_entity_poly.entity_id
_entity_poly.type
_entity_poly.pdbx_seq_one_letter_code
_entity_poly.pdbx_strand_id
1 'polypeptide(L)'
;MAKPQILADNYKKILIVLKDITKYEDNTPLISYPVLIGSRAAKWHTPSFREPNDWDLVATPLQATLFINKVVESNITLNYMKLIYYPGGGLKLVGECFEQSTDGKPVGFDIELASDKVDLRNMKSNVNLNNKESDEEHSEDESDEENNEDESDEDTSDENYEENNEDESDEEIIEYESDEESSDENDEENNREGSDEENDEDENDEDDPDPKDDNKNSDKIEFEKLNDAQPKMSALMILELCRNIEDKTMFPLLSNFLCIVAPLKILEALKSSHIYWPADFHKNIADLHFLRILLDYNKVSIQSFCSPQRDESVELMLKTRIKETEIIQGIPGSHINLNMSNEDFLDNEDNLFVQRRVPHDDLHELVKYDNHPIYQGLKDNQSKALIKKSLFEKLDYQTKLNCVKEEAMVIALERYLIPMISKNQENSYKLALTRICTTLTREWFRQFAIDNYPQLSNLDKDLLSIAHNVIEKFPVKQKRPEVIVYDPETQAIFESIRPHTVEISSFDNLYNFSKYYNVNFTRTGIKITSPVNHNISVTAIITTLCIANLEACSPEASWTASVVILPSKDLEILRDNDKSKNRNTSFTDPLNIHPCFDYYNNKFLKLTSKHVFVLGIFAQANGGSWGVGVDIWNPIFIKAKSADYVASLLEIPDLTGDLLYKYVLDYLKPTLMNNGDTPLKNWVNKLKGEGAIPIEPKQHLWYSAWNYELNNNRSKH
;
A
#
# COMPACT_ATOMS: atom_id res chain seq x y z
N MET A 1 6.77 -11.71 2.19
CA MET A 1 5.40 -12.24 2.41
C MET A 1 5.10 -13.22 1.29
N ALA A 2 4.51 -14.36 1.58
CA ALA A 2 3.98 -15.24 0.53
C ALA A 2 2.66 -14.66 -0.02
N LYS A 3 2.45 -14.69 -1.33
CA LYS A 3 1.20 -14.21 -1.93
C LYS A 3 0.09 -15.26 -1.74
N PRO A 4 -1.16 -14.86 -1.45
CA PRO A 4 -2.29 -15.79 -1.45
C PRO A 4 -2.46 -16.44 -2.83
N GLN A 5 -2.82 -17.72 -2.84
CA GLN A 5 -3.01 -18.52 -4.04
C GLN A 5 -4.50 -18.88 -4.19
N ILE A 6 -5.10 -18.68 -5.36
CA ILE A 6 -6.45 -19.16 -5.65
C ILE A 6 -6.31 -20.61 -6.11
N LEU A 7 -6.75 -21.57 -5.29
CA LEU A 7 -6.70 -23.00 -5.63
C LEU A 7 -7.86 -23.41 -6.55
N ALA A 8 -9.01 -22.73 -6.41
CA ALA A 8 -10.17 -22.95 -7.23
C ALA A 8 -11.12 -21.74 -7.19
N ASP A 9 -11.83 -21.50 -8.29
CA ASP A 9 -12.64 -20.31 -8.57
C ASP A 9 -14.09 -20.63 -8.98
N ASN A 10 -14.48 -21.89 -8.88
CA ASN A 10 -15.78 -22.42 -9.23
C ASN A 10 -16.13 -23.56 -8.26
N TYR A 11 -17.37 -23.61 -7.79
CA TYR A 11 -17.85 -24.60 -6.81
C TYR A 11 -17.49 -26.06 -7.20
N LYS A 12 -17.49 -26.41 -8.49
CA LYS A 12 -17.07 -27.73 -8.97
C LYS A 12 -15.60 -28.04 -8.65
N LYS A 13 -14.67 -27.13 -9.00
CA LYS A 13 -13.23 -27.26 -8.70
C LYS A 13 -13.01 -27.27 -7.18
N ILE A 14 -13.70 -26.39 -6.44
CA ILE A 14 -13.62 -26.30 -4.97
C ILE A 14 -14.05 -27.62 -4.30
N LEU A 15 -15.14 -28.24 -4.76
CA LEU A 15 -15.63 -29.52 -4.24
C LEU A 15 -14.68 -30.69 -4.51
N ILE A 16 -13.77 -30.61 -5.49
CA ILE A 16 -12.72 -31.62 -5.69
C ILE A 16 -11.66 -31.46 -4.61
N VAL A 17 -11.09 -30.26 -4.46
CA VAL A 17 -10.05 -29.97 -3.44
C VAL A 17 -10.55 -30.27 -2.02
N LEU A 18 -11.80 -29.91 -1.69
CA LEU A 18 -12.38 -30.24 -0.38
C LEU A 18 -12.56 -31.75 -0.19
N LYS A 19 -12.97 -32.51 -1.22
CA LYS A 19 -13.05 -33.98 -1.14
C LYS A 19 -11.68 -34.59 -0.86
N ASP A 20 -10.64 -34.12 -1.55
CA ASP A 20 -9.27 -34.62 -1.37
C ASP A 20 -8.76 -34.37 0.05
N ILE A 21 -9.04 -33.22 0.65
CA ILE A 21 -8.76 -32.95 2.07
C ILE A 21 -9.54 -33.92 2.98
N THR A 22 -10.84 -34.13 2.73
CA THR A 22 -11.68 -35.03 3.56
C THR A 22 -11.32 -36.52 3.45
N LYS A 23 -10.46 -36.94 2.50
CA LYS A 23 -9.95 -38.34 2.44
C LYS A 23 -9.22 -38.78 3.72
N TYR A 24 -8.79 -37.82 4.55
CA TYR A 24 -8.10 -38.05 5.81
C TYR A 24 -8.97 -37.76 7.05
N GLU A 25 -10.25 -37.42 6.88
CA GLU A 25 -11.19 -37.14 7.97
C GLU A 25 -12.11 -38.35 8.24
N ASP A 26 -12.10 -38.85 9.49
CA ASP A 26 -13.07 -39.84 9.94
C ASP A 26 -14.50 -39.26 9.98
N ASN A 27 -15.52 -40.11 9.86
CA ASN A 27 -16.94 -39.72 9.97
C ASN A 27 -17.39 -39.21 11.37
N THR A 28 -16.44 -38.85 12.25
CA THR A 28 -16.70 -38.37 13.62
C THR A 28 -16.40 -36.86 13.68
N PRO A 29 -17.38 -35.97 13.50
CA PRO A 29 -17.11 -34.54 13.35
C PRO A 29 -16.60 -33.92 14.66
N LEU A 30 -15.54 -33.11 14.56
CA LEU A 30 -14.99 -32.33 15.67
C LEU A 30 -16.08 -31.54 16.41
N ILE A 31 -16.95 -30.87 15.66
CA ILE A 31 -18.07 -30.06 16.14
C ILE A 31 -19.28 -30.25 15.20
N SER A 32 -20.50 -30.24 15.75
CA SER A 32 -21.71 -30.61 14.99
C SER A 32 -22.13 -29.59 13.91
N TYR A 33 -21.67 -28.34 14.00
CA TYR A 33 -22.06 -27.23 13.13
C TYR A 33 -20.88 -26.26 12.93
N PRO A 34 -20.85 -25.47 11.85
CA PRO A 34 -19.97 -24.32 11.73
C PRO A 34 -20.17 -23.32 12.86
N VAL A 35 -19.14 -22.53 13.15
CA VAL A 35 -19.19 -21.42 14.10
C VAL A 35 -19.34 -20.12 13.34
N LEU A 36 -20.47 -19.42 13.54
CA LEU A 36 -20.66 -18.04 13.12
C LEU A 36 -19.82 -17.12 14.02
N ILE A 37 -18.98 -16.30 13.41
CA ILE A 37 -18.12 -15.31 14.07
C ILE A 37 -18.45 -13.89 13.58
N GLY A 38 -17.51 -12.97 13.77
CA GLY A 38 -17.55 -11.63 13.16
C GLY A 38 -18.76 -10.78 13.52
N SER A 39 -19.19 -9.93 12.59
CA SER A 39 -20.16 -8.88 12.91
C SER A 39 -21.61 -9.38 13.04
N ARG A 40 -21.95 -10.49 12.37
CA ARG A 40 -23.26 -11.17 12.52
C ARG A 40 -23.42 -11.88 13.86
N ALA A 41 -22.37 -12.55 14.37
CA ALA A 41 -22.42 -13.13 15.72
C ALA A 41 -22.60 -12.05 16.80
N ALA A 42 -21.92 -10.92 16.69
CA ALA A 42 -22.07 -9.81 17.63
C ALA A 42 -23.48 -9.19 17.59
N LYS A 43 -24.07 -9.07 16.39
CA LYS A 43 -25.45 -8.62 16.18
C LYS A 43 -26.50 -9.56 16.77
N TRP A 44 -26.25 -10.88 16.74
CA TRP A 44 -27.10 -11.88 17.40
C TRP A 44 -27.10 -11.72 18.93
N HIS A 45 -25.93 -11.56 19.54
CA HIS A 45 -25.80 -11.32 20.99
C HIS A 45 -26.35 -9.96 21.44
N THR A 46 -26.37 -8.95 20.56
CA THR A 46 -26.82 -7.59 20.92
C THR A 46 -27.45 -6.88 19.73
N PRO A 47 -28.79 -6.70 19.71
CA PRO A 47 -29.50 -6.04 18.60
C PRO A 47 -29.09 -4.59 18.32
N SER A 48 -28.47 -3.90 19.28
CA SER A 48 -27.91 -2.55 19.13
C SER A 48 -26.49 -2.51 18.55
N PHE A 49 -25.88 -3.65 18.24
CA PHE A 49 -24.71 -3.70 17.37
C PHE A 49 -25.08 -3.11 16.00
N ARG A 50 -24.13 -2.50 15.29
CA ARG A 50 -24.35 -1.97 13.93
C ARG A 50 -24.82 -3.08 12.97
N GLU A 51 -25.41 -2.70 11.84
CA GLU A 51 -25.74 -3.71 10.83
C GLU A 51 -24.47 -4.36 10.25
N PRO A 52 -24.51 -5.68 9.99
CA PRO A 52 -23.45 -6.45 9.36
C PRO A 52 -23.59 -6.44 7.83
N ASN A 53 -22.47 -6.52 7.10
CA ASN A 53 -22.46 -6.53 5.63
C ASN A 53 -22.08 -7.91 5.06
N ASP A 54 -21.65 -8.81 5.93
CA ASP A 54 -20.71 -9.89 5.69
C ASP A 54 -21.07 -11.12 6.55
N TRP A 55 -20.82 -12.34 6.06
CA TRP A 55 -21.02 -13.60 6.79
C TRP A 55 -19.66 -14.24 7.11
N ASP A 56 -19.13 -13.98 8.30
CA ASP A 56 -17.88 -14.59 8.79
C ASP A 56 -18.16 -15.94 9.51
N LEU A 57 -17.56 -17.05 9.07
CA LEU A 57 -17.67 -18.36 9.73
C LEU A 57 -16.32 -19.10 9.84
N VAL A 58 -16.24 -20.02 10.80
CA VAL A 58 -15.21 -21.09 10.85
C VAL A 58 -15.91 -22.44 10.69
N ALA A 59 -15.40 -23.31 9.84
CA ALA A 59 -15.99 -24.61 9.51
C ALA A 59 -14.94 -25.69 9.24
N THR A 60 -15.34 -26.96 9.25
CA THR A 60 -14.49 -28.06 8.71
C THR A 60 -14.63 -28.19 7.19
N PRO A 61 -13.66 -28.80 6.48
CA PRO A 61 -13.78 -29.08 5.04
C PRO A 61 -15.06 -29.83 4.65
N LEU A 62 -15.49 -30.80 5.48
CA LEU A 62 -16.78 -31.49 5.32
C LEU A 62 -17.98 -30.55 5.51
N GLN A 63 -17.95 -29.65 6.49
CA GLN A 63 -19.01 -28.66 6.70
C GLN A 63 -19.09 -27.62 5.56
N ALA A 64 -17.95 -27.19 5.02
CA ALA A 64 -17.88 -26.32 3.85
C ALA A 64 -18.41 -27.02 2.58
N THR A 65 -18.14 -28.30 2.42
CA THR A 65 -18.73 -29.15 1.37
C THR A 65 -20.26 -29.19 1.48
N LEU A 66 -20.80 -29.37 2.70
CA LEU A 66 -22.24 -29.34 2.96
C LEU A 66 -22.86 -27.95 2.73
N PHE A 67 -22.13 -26.87 3.03
CA PHE A 67 -22.55 -25.50 2.70
C PHE A 67 -22.70 -25.32 1.19
N ILE A 68 -21.65 -25.61 0.42
CA ILE A 68 -21.65 -25.45 -1.05
C ILE A 68 -22.79 -26.23 -1.69
N ASN A 69 -22.96 -27.51 -1.32
CA ASN A 69 -24.03 -28.36 -1.86
C ASN A 69 -25.41 -27.74 -1.60
N LYS A 70 -25.67 -27.22 -0.39
CA LYS A 70 -26.93 -26.54 -0.07
C LYS A 70 -27.15 -25.24 -0.84
N VAL A 71 -26.11 -24.46 -1.14
CA VAL A 71 -26.29 -23.24 -1.98
C VAL A 71 -26.70 -23.64 -3.40
N VAL A 72 -26.06 -24.68 -3.96
CA VAL A 72 -26.39 -25.22 -5.29
C VAL A 72 -27.81 -25.79 -5.32
N GLU A 73 -28.21 -26.59 -4.33
CA GLU A 73 -29.58 -27.11 -4.17
C GLU A 73 -30.65 -26.01 -4.05
N SER A 74 -30.29 -24.86 -3.48
CA SER A 74 -31.23 -23.76 -3.20
C SER A 74 -31.49 -22.84 -4.41
N ASN A 75 -30.89 -23.11 -5.58
CA ASN A 75 -30.93 -22.24 -6.78
C ASN A 75 -30.53 -20.77 -6.50
N ILE A 76 -29.67 -20.53 -5.50
CA ILE A 76 -29.15 -19.20 -5.20
C ILE A 76 -28.06 -18.87 -6.21
N THR A 77 -28.16 -17.70 -6.85
CA THR A 77 -27.09 -17.17 -7.70
C THR A 77 -25.85 -16.91 -6.85
N LEU A 78 -24.83 -17.75 -7.03
CA LEU A 78 -23.49 -17.56 -6.48
C LEU A 78 -22.67 -16.71 -7.45
N ASN A 79 -22.11 -15.62 -6.95
CA ASN A 79 -21.10 -14.85 -7.64
C ASN A 79 -19.73 -15.08 -6.97
N TYR A 80 -18.67 -15.14 -7.78
CA TYR A 80 -17.26 -15.08 -7.33
C TYR A 80 -16.84 -16.02 -6.17
N MET A 81 -17.37 -17.25 -6.11
CA MET A 81 -16.95 -18.24 -5.10
C MET A 81 -15.51 -18.73 -5.37
N LYS A 82 -14.59 -18.57 -4.41
CA LYS A 82 -13.17 -18.94 -4.52
C LYS A 82 -12.67 -19.66 -3.27
N LEU A 83 -11.84 -20.69 -3.45
CA LEU A 83 -11.01 -21.28 -2.40
C LEU A 83 -9.60 -20.68 -2.50
N ILE A 84 -9.19 -20.00 -1.42
CA ILE A 84 -7.93 -19.25 -1.34
C ILE A 84 -7.05 -19.88 -0.27
N TYR A 85 -5.81 -20.18 -0.64
CA TYR A 85 -4.75 -20.62 0.25
C TYR A 85 -3.86 -19.44 0.65
N TYR A 86 -3.63 -19.32 1.95
CA TYR A 86 -2.71 -18.39 2.56
C TYR A 86 -1.57 -19.21 3.16
N PRO A 87 -0.36 -19.24 2.54
CA PRO A 87 0.75 -20.04 3.04
C PRO A 87 1.10 -19.68 4.50
N GLY A 88 1.15 -20.69 5.38
CA GLY A 88 1.30 -20.50 6.83
C GLY A 88 0.05 -19.98 7.57
N GLY A 89 -0.98 -19.51 6.86
CA GLY A 89 -2.22 -18.96 7.41
C GLY A 89 -3.46 -19.86 7.29
N GLY A 90 -3.52 -20.77 6.31
CA GLY A 90 -4.61 -21.74 6.15
C GLY A 90 -5.40 -21.61 4.84
N LEU A 91 -6.60 -22.21 4.82
CA LEU A 91 -7.55 -22.14 3.70
C LEU A 91 -8.78 -21.31 4.06
N LYS A 92 -9.26 -20.52 3.09
CA LYS A 92 -10.50 -19.74 3.19
C LYS A 92 -11.35 -19.89 1.94
N LEU A 93 -12.63 -20.20 2.13
CA LEU A 93 -13.66 -20.20 1.09
C LEU A 93 -14.41 -18.86 1.15
N VAL A 94 -14.31 -18.09 0.07
CA VAL A 94 -14.88 -16.73 -0.06
C VAL A 94 -15.94 -16.74 -1.17
N GLY A 95 -16.97 -15.90 -1.09
CA GLY A 95 -17.89 -15.69 -2.22
C GLY A 95 -19.02 -14.70 -1.94
N GLU A 96 -19.91 -14.52 -2.91
CA GLU A 96 -21.07 -13.63 -2.82
C GLU A 96 -22.39 -14.38 -3.09
N CYS A 97 -23.45 -13.97 -2.39
CA CYS A 97 -24.78 -14.57 -2.46
C CYS A 97 -25.88 -13.51 -2.25
N PHE A 98 -27.05 -13.69 -2.88
CA PHE A 98 -28.14 -12.70 -2.82
C PHE A 98 -29.17 -13.00 -1.72
N GLU A 99 -29.15 -12.21 -0.64
CA GLU A 99 -30.18 -12.29 0.42
C GLU A 99 -31.55 -11.80 -0.08
N GLN A 100 -32.56 -12.68 -0.06
CA GLN A 100 -33.96 -12.40 -0.44
C GLN A 100 -34.60 -11.25 0.36
N SER A 101 -34.00 -10.87 1.49
CA SER A 101 -34.40 -9.79 2.40
C SER A 101 -33.74 -8.43 2.09
N THR A 102 -32.87 -8.34 1.07
CA THR A 102 -32.15 -7.11 0.69
C THR A 102 -32.66 -6.52 -0.62
N ASP A 103 -32.33 -5.26 -0.91
CA ASP A 103 -32.68 -4.54 -2.16
C ASP A 103 -31.89 -5.06 -3.40
N GLY A 104 -31.79 -6.38 -3.58
CA GLY A 104 -31.08 -7.02 -4.70
C GLY A 104 -29.55 -6.88 -4.65
N LYS A 105 -28.96 -6.67 -3.46
CA LYS A 105 -27.51 -6.55 -3.30
C LYS A 105 -26.88 -7.91 -2.98
N PRO A 106 -25.69 -8.23 -3.54
CA PRO A 106 -24.91 -9.36 -3.06
C PRO A 106 -24.43 -9.11 -1.62
N VAL A 107 -24.36 -10.18 -0.86
CA VAL A 107 -23.81 -10.26 0.49
C VAL A 107 -22.62 -11.20 0.44
N GLY A 108 -21.48 -10.74 0.93
CA GLY A 108 -20.25 -11.55 1.00
C GLY A 108 -20.33 -12.60 2.11
N PHE A 109 -19.73 -13.76 1.88
CA PHE A 109 -19.44 -14.75 2.90
C PHE A 109 -17.96 -15.16 2.89
N ASP A 110 -17.45 -15.45 4.07
CA ASP A 110 -16.07 -15.74 4.39
C ASP A 110 -16.05 -16.95 5.34
N ILE A 111 -15.69 -18.12 4.84
CA ILE A 111 -15.63 -19.37 5.61
C ILE A 111 -14.18 -19.81 5.72
N GLU A 112 -13.62 -19.67 6.91
CA GLU A 112 -12.30 -20.18 7.25
C GLU A 112 -12.36 -21.68 7.55
N LEU A 113 -11.40 -22.45 7.02
CA LEU A 113 -11.40 -23.91 7.13
C LEU A 113 -10.41 -24.37 8.20
N ALA A 114 -10.85 -25.30 9.05
CA ALA A 114 -10.03 -25.95 10.08
C ALA A 114 -10.29 -27.45 10.13
N SER A 115 -9.23 -28.25 10.29
CA SER A 115 -9.29 -29.71 10.46
C SER A 115 -8.49 -30.12 11.69
N ASP A 116 -8.94 -31.16 12.40
CA ASP A 116 -8.20 -31.84 13.48
C ASP A 116 -7.44 -33.08 12.96
N LYS A 117 -7.23 -33.17 11.63
CA LYS A 117 -6.58 -34.30 10.94
C LYS A 117 -5.52 -33.83 9.93
N VAL A 118 -5.70 -32.64 9.36
CA VAL A 118 -4.88 -32.09 8.27
C VAL A 118 -4.42 -30.67 8.61
N ASP A 119 -3.14 -30.36 8.44
CA ASP A 119 -2.64 -28.99 8.56
C ASP A 119 -2.80 -28.22 7.24
N LEU A 120 -3.82 -27.37 7.21
CA LEU A 120 -4.16 -26.55 6.04
C LEU A 120 -3.22 -25.35 5.82
N ARG A 121 -2.21 -25.16 6.69
CA ARG A 121 -1.13 -24.15 6.54
C ARG A 121 0.00 -24.62 5.64
N ASN A 122 0.18 -25.94 5.50
CA ASN A 122 1.29 -26.59 4.82
C ASN A 122 0.79 -27.39 3.60
N MET A 123 0.61 -26.70 2.47
CA MET A 123 0.31 -27.33 1.18
C MET A 123 1.59 -27.82 0.48
N LYS A 124 1.60 -29.07 0.04
CA LYS A 124 2.62 -29.65 -0.84
C LYS A 124 2.15 -29.55 -2.29
N SER A 125 2.80 -28.71 -3.07
CA SER A 125 2.52 -28.51 -4.49
C SER A 125 3.51 -29.27 -5.37
N ASN A 126 3.02 -30.21 -6.18
CA ASN A 126 3.83 -30.90 -7.18
C ASN A 126 3.95 -30.08 -8.48
N VAL A 127 4.76 -29.01 -8.42
CA VAL A 127 5.42 -28.31 -9.55
C VAL A 127 4.57 -27.34 -10.42
N ASN A 128 5.20 -26.22 -10.82
CA ASN A 128 4.86 -25.27 -11.92
C ASN A 128 3.42 -24.77 -12.14
N LEU A 129 2.92 -23.92 -11.23
CA LEU A 129 1.87 -22.95 -11.55
C LEU A 129 2.41 -21.76 -12.37
N ASN A 130 2.69 -21.97 -13.67
CA ASN A 130 2.80 -20.92 -14.69
C ASN A 130 2.98 -21.52 -16.11
N ASN A 131 1.87 -21.79 -16.82
CA ASN A 131 1.71 -21.53 -18.26
C ASN A 131 0.35 -22.01 -18.81
N LYS A 132 -0.18 -21.29 -19.81
CA LYS A 132 -1.33 -21.62 -20.69
C LYS A 132 -2.70 -21.90 -20.04
N GLU A 133 -3.59 -20.91 -20.15
CA GLU A 133 -4.88 -21.12 -20.83
C GLU A 133 -4.90 -20.12 -22.00
N SER A 134 -4.99 -20.63 -23.23
CA SER A 134 -5.01 -19.85 -24.47
C SER A 134 -5.80 -20.66 -25.50
N ASP A 135 -7.09 -20.83 -25.20
CA ASP A 135 -7.91 -21.84 -25.84
C ASP A 135 -8.50 -21.31 -27.15
N GLU A 136 -8.06 -21.91 -28.25
CA GLU A 136 -8.61 -21.72 -29.59
C GLU A 136 -9.84 -22.63 -29.77
N GLU A 137 -11.05 -22.06 -29.65
CA GLU A 137 -12.26 -22.74 -30.16
C GLU A 137 -12.35 -22.53 -31.69
N HIS A 138 -11.84 -23.50 -32.45
CA HIS A 138 -12.06 -23.59 -33.89
C HIS A 138 -13.35 -24.38 -34.19
N SER A 139 -14.27 -23.77 -34.95
CA SER A 139 -15.32 -24.47 -35.69
C SER A 139 -15.44 -23.89 -37.09
N GLU A 140 -15.42 -24.76 -38.10
CA GLU A 140 -15.66 -24.46 -39.53
C GLU A 140 -17.13 -23.97 -39.71
N ASP A 141 -17.56 -23.28 -40.78
CA ASP A 141 -17.10 -23.29 -42.18
C ASP A 141 -17.68 -22.08 -43.00
N GLU A 142 -17.43 -22.05 -44.32
CA GLU A 142 -18.09 -21.27 -45.42
C GLU A 142 -17.88 -19.73 -45.55
N SER A 143 -16.83 -19.38 -46.32
CA SER A 143 -16.79 -18.45 -47.49
C SER A 143 -17.57 -17.11 -47.53
N ASP A 144 -16.85 -16.01 -47.84
CA ASP A 144 -16.88 -15.39 -49.19
C ASP A 144 -15.78 -14.28 -49.39
N GLU A 145 -15.58 -13.88 -50.65
CA GLU A 145 -14.52 -13.01 -51.23
C GLU A 145 -14.54 -11.55 -50.68
N GLU A 146 -13.46 -10.74 -50.61
CA GLU A 146 -12.67 -10.21 -51.74
C GLU A 146 -11.38 -9.42 -51.29
N ASN A 147 -10.45 -9.24 -52.23
CA ASN A 147 -9.03 -8.81 -52.14
C ASN A 147 -8.66 -7.43 -51.54
N ASN A 148 -7.39 -7.28 -51.12
CA ASN A 148 -6.35 -6.28 -51.53
C ASN A 148 -5.22 -6.26 -50.47
N GLU A 149 -4.07 -6.90 -50.68
CA GLU A 149 -2.85 -6.38 -51.37
C GLU A 149 -2.04 -5.32 -50.58
N ASP A 150 -1.01 -5.82 -49.88
CA ASP A 150 0.40 -5.37 -49.85
C ASP A 150 0.80 -4.00 -49.21
N GLU A 151 2.05 -3.74 -48.77
CA GLU A 151 3.35 -4.44 -48.94
C GLU A 151 4.03 -4.81 -47.58
N SER A 152 5.21 -5.46 -47.67
CA SER A 152 6.00 -6.07 -46.58
C SER A 152 6.98 -5.12 -45.88
N ASP A 153 7.57 -5.57 -44.76
CA ASP A 153 8.96 -6.07 -44.79
C ASP A 153 9.30 -6.87 -43.52
N GLU A 154 10.07 -7.95 -43.70
CA GLU A 154 10.54 -8.86 -42.64
C GLU A 154 11.94 -8.45 -42.17
N ASP A 155 12.26 -8.70 -40.90
CA ASP A 155 13.58 -9.24 -40.54
C ASP A 155 13.53 -9.94 -39.17
N THR A 156 14.18 -11.10 -39.05
CA THR A 156 14.14 -11.95 -37.84
C THR A 156 15.52 -12.07 -37.20
N SER A 157 15.56 -12.10 -35.86
CA SER A 157 16.69 -12.70 -35.12
C SER A 157 16.32 -12.93 -33.65
N ASP A 158 16.24 -14.21 -33.27
CA ASP A 158 16.36 -14.64 -31.88
C ASP A 158 17.84 -14.83 -31.54
N GLU A 159 18.34 -14.24 -30.45
CA GLU A 159 19.52 -14.75 -29.73
C GLU A 159 19.29 -14.67 -28.21
N ASN A 160 19.52 -15.80 -27.53
CA ASN A 160 19.54 -15.88 -26.07
C ASN A 160 20.93 -15.51 -25.55
N TYR A 161 21.02 -14.88 -24.39
CA TYR A 161 22.26 -14.83 -23.60
C TYR A 161 22.01 -15.13 -22.12
N GLU A 162 22.95 -15.87 -21.54
CA GLU A 162 22.89 -16.43 -20.19
C GLU A 162 23.39 -15.42 -19.14
N GLU A 163 22.74 -15.35 -17.99
CA GLU A 163 23.14 -14.50 -16.87
C GLU A 163 23.94 -15.32 -15.84
N ASN A 164 25.26 -15.14 -15.83
CA ASN A 164 26.15 -15.82 -14.89
C ASN A 164 26.11 -15.14 -13.52
N ASN A 165 25.97 -15.95 -12.45
CA ASN A 165 25.92 -15.46 -11.06
C ASN A 165 27.28 -15.69 -10.38
N GLU A 166 28.08 -14.63 -10.23
CA GLU A 166 29.18 -14.55 -9.27
C GLU A 166 29.21 -13.14 -8.65
N ASP A 167 28.96 -13.05 -7.35
CA ASP A 167 29.74 -12.20 -6.42
C ASP A 167 29.39 -12.56 -4.97
N GLU A 168 30.42 -12.74 -4.14
CA GLU A 168 30.29 -13.10 -2.72
C GLU A 168 30.18 -11.84 -1.84
N SER A 169 29.42 -11.89 -0.75
CA SER A 169 29.64 -10.99 0.40
C SER A 169 29.15 -11.61 1.70
N ASP A 170 29.95 -11.50 2.76
CA ASP A 170 29.75 -12.20 4.03
C ASP A 170 28.66 -11.54 4.91
N GLU A 171 27.71 -12.34 5.42
CA GLU A 171 26.84 -11.93 6.53
C GLU A 171 27.44 -12.39 7.87
N GLU A 172 28.02 -11.47 8.64
CA GLU A 172 28.41 -11.74 10.04
C GLU A 172 27.16 -11.99 10.90
N ILE A 173 26.96 -13.24 11.31
CA ILE A 173 25.87 -13.62 12.23
C ILE A 173 26.16 -13.05 13.62
N ILE A 174 25.33 -12.11 14.06
CA ILE A 174 25.29 -11.64 15.46
C ILE A 174 24.17 -12.40 16.18
N GLU A 175 24.56 -13.44 16.93
CA GLU A 175 23.64 -14.15 17.83
C GLU A 175 23.17 -13.25 18.98
N TYR A 176 21.94 -13.48 19.44
CA TYR A 176 21.41 -12.88 20.66
C TYR A 176 21.38 -13.95 21.75
N GLU A 177 22.21 -13.77 22.78
CA GLU A 177 22.24 -14.64 23.96
C GLU A 177 20.87 -14.66 24.65
N SER A 178 20.35 -15.86 24.92
CA SER A 178 19.20 -16.08 25.80
C SER A 178 19.64 -16.89 27.02
N ASP A 179 19.59 -16.28 28.20
CA ASP A 179 19.90 -16.93 29.47
C ASP A 179 18.93 -18.11 29.75
N GLU A 180 19.41 -19.36 29.67
CA GLU A 180 18.76 -20.52 30.28
C GLU A 180 19.72 -21.23 31.26
N GLU A 181 19.18 -21.70 32.39
CA GLU A 181 19.98 -22.25 33.49
C GLU A 181 20.39 -23.71 33.23
N SER A 182 21.58 -24.07 33.71
CA SER A 182 22.25 -25.35 33.46
C SER A 182 21.63 -26.56 34.17
N SER A 183 21.59 -27.70 33.48
CA SER A 183 21.76 -29.02 34.11
C SER A 183 22.46 -29.99 33.15
N ASP A 184 23.65 -30.46 33.53
CA ASP A 184 24.41 -31.47 32.77
C ASP A 184 23.75 -32.86 32.82
N GLU A 185 23.94 -33.68 31.78
CA GLU A 185 24.67 -34.96 31.89
C GLU A 185 25.00 -35.51 30.49
N ASN A 186 26.00 -36.40 30.41
CA ASN A 186 26.60 -36.90 29.16
C ASN A 186 26.02 -38.28 28.78
N ASP A 187 26.14 -38.72 27.51
CA ASP A 187 27.23 -39.63 27.12
C ASP A 187 27.20 -40.15 25.66
N GLU A 188 28.42 -40.35 25.16
CA GLU A 188 28.93 -41.24 24.10
C GLU A 188 28.33 -41.31 22.66
N GLU A 189 29.26 -41.25 21.70
CA GLU A 189 29.10 -41.56 20.28
C GLU A 189 28.70 -43.03 20.02
N ASN A 190 28.23 -43.34 18.81
CA ASN A 190 28.87 -44.38 18.00
C ASN A 190 28.55 -44.27 16.49
N ASN A 191 29.53 -44.55 15.65
CA ASN A 191 29.45 -44.48 14.19
C ASN A 191 29.04 -45.83 13.56
N ARG A 192 28.41 -45.79 12.37
CA ARG A 192 28.88 -46.54 11.16
C ARG A 192 28.07 -46.29 9.88
N GLU A 193 28.76 -46.43 8.75
CA GLU A 193 28.20 -46.57 7.40
C GLU A 193 27.36 -47.88 7.26
N GLY A 194 26.45 -48.06 6.30
CA GLY A 194 26.70 -48.28 4.85
C GLY A 194 26.98 -49.77 4.56
N SER A 195 26.56 -50.39 3.44
CA SER A 195 25.80 -49.94 2.26
C SER A 195 25.29 -51.19 1.46
N ASP A 196 24.68 -50.97 0.29
CA ASP A 196 24.53 -51.92 -0.86
C ASP A 196 23.49 -53.08 -0.74
N GLU A 197 22.53 -53.19 -1.69
CA GLU A 197 22.47 -54.11 -2.87
C GLU A 197 21.98 -55.55 -2.51
N GLU A 198 21.16 -56.29 -3.28
CA GLU A 198 20.38 -56.11 -4.53
C GLU A 198 19.23 -57.18 -4.57
N ASN A 199 18.18 -56.98 -5.40
CA ASN A 199 17.31 -57.91 -6.19
C ASN A 199 16.97 -59.37 -5.70
N ASP A 200 15.97 -60.14 -6.18
CA ASP A 200 15.12 -60.12 -7.39
C ASP A 200 13.87 -61.04 -7.23
N GLU A 201 12.95 -61.09 -8.23
CA GLU A 201 11.89 -62.12 -8.49
C GLU A 201 10.78 -62.38 -7.41
N ASP A 202 9.48 -62.65 -7.68
CA ASP A 202 8.56 -62.54 -8.84
C ASP A 202 7.10 -62.42 -8.23
N GLU A 203 5.90 -62.68 -8.78
CA GLU A 203 5.35 -63.30 -10.00
C GLU A 203 3.92 -62.73 -10.34
N ASN A 204 3.09 -63.44 -11.12
CA ASN A 204 1.83 -62.96 -11.77
C ASN A 204 0.51 -63.07 -10.95
N ASP A 205 -0.56 -62.32 -11.32
CA ASP A 205 -1.71 -62.88 -12.09
C ASP A 205 -2.84 -61.90 -12.52
N GLU A 206 -3.35 -62.14 -13.74
CA GLU A 206 -4.63 -61.80 -14.44
C GLU A 206 -5.22 -60.36 -14.57
N ASP A 207 -5.64 -60.03 -15.81
CA ASP A 207 -6.34 -58.80 -16.26
C ASP A 207 -7.89 -58.92 -16.28
N ASP A 208 -8.61 -57.80 -16.13
CA ASP A 208 -9.88 -57.51 -16.84
C ASP A 208 -10.03 -55.96 -17.02
N PRO A 209 -10.49 -55.42 -18.17
CA PRO A 209 -10.22 -54.01 -18.52
C PRO A 209 -11.33 -53.03 -18.14
N ASP A 210 -10.99 -52.06 -17.27
CA ASP A 210 -11.88 -50.96 -16.85
C ASP A 210 -12.03 -49.88 -17.96
N PRO A 211 -13.20 -49.23 -18.12
CA PRO A 211 -13.46 -48.36 -19.27
C PRO A 211 -12.94 -46.93 -19.04
N LYS A 212 -11.68 -46.69 -19.43
CA LYS A 212 -11.04 -45.38 -19.70
C LYS A 212 -11.68 -44.14 -19.03
N ASP A 213 -11.17 -43.79 -17.85
CA ASP A 213 -11.40 -42.47 -17.25
C ASP A 213 -10.57 -41.39 -17.99
N ASP A 214 -11.20 -40.61 -18.87
CA ASP A 214 -10.57 -39.50 -19.61
C ASP A 214 -10.37 -38.26 -18.69
N ASN A 215 -9.57 -38.44 -17.65
CA ASN A 215 -9.32 -37.45 -16.60
C ASN A 215 -7.86 -36.99 -16.60
N LYS A 216 -7.49 -36.21 -17.62
CA LYS A 216 -6.13 -35.64 -17.77
C LYS A 216 -5.86 -34.55 -16.73
N ASN A 217 -4.83 -34.78 -15.91
CA ASN A 217 -4.14 -33.81 -15.05
C ASN A 217 -5.02 -32.74 -14.36
N SER A 218 -5.59 -33.08 -13.20
CA SER A 218 -5.73 -32.09 -12.14
C SER A 218 -4.48 -32.10 -11.27
N ASP A 219 -3.82 -30.96 -11.08
CA ASP A 219 -2.64 -30.84 -10.22
C ASP A 219 -2.96 -31.33 -8.80
N LYS A 220 -2.21 -32.34 -8.34
CA LYS A 220 -2.55 -33.04 -7.09
C LYS A 220 -2.13 -32.21 -5.88
N ILE A 221 -3.08 -31.44 -5.36
CA ILE A 221 -2.93 -30.66 -4.13
C ILE A 221 -2.92 -31.62 -2.93
N GLU A 222 -1.79 -31.69 -2.21
CA GLU A 222 -1.66 -32.46 -0.98
C GLU A 222 -1.41 -31.55 0.22
N PHE A 223 -1.87 -31.97 1.40
CA PHE A 223 -1.64 -31.28 2.67
C PHE A 223 -1.05 -32.25 3.68
N GLU A 224 -0.30 -31.74 4.65
CA GLU A 224 0.29 -32.57 5.69
C GLU A 224 -0.75 -33.07 6.70
N LYS A 225 -0.56 -34.28 7.24
CA LYS A 225 -1.33 -34.71 8.40
C LYS A 225 -0.94 -33.86 9.61
N LEU A 226 -1.95 -33.46 10.39
CA LEU A 226 -1.72 -32.69 11.61
C LEU A 226 -0.89 -33.53 12.60
N ASN A 227 0.21 -32.95 13.10
CA ASN A 227 1.09 -33.56 14.09
C ASN A 227 0.87 -32.86 15.44
N ASP A 228 0.59 -33.63 16.49
CA ASP A 228 0.36 -33.11 17.85
C ASP A 228 1.54 -32.29 18.42
N ALA A 229 2.74 -32.43 17.85
CA ALA A 229 3.91 -31.62 18.19
C ALA A 229 3.85 -30.16 17.66
N GLN A 230 2.98 -29.86 16.69
CA GLN A 230 2.88 -28.51 16.11
C GLN A 230 1.77 -27.66 16.79
N PRO A 231 1.96 -26.34 16.96
CA PRO A 231 0.92 -25.46 17.48
C PRO A 231 -0.34 -25.49 16.61
N LYS A 232 -1.52 -25.71 17.21
CA LYS A 232 -2.81 -25.68 16.52
C LYS A 232 -3.06 -24.33 15.84
N MET A 233 -3.75 -24.36 14.68
CA MET A 233 -4.31 -23.16 14.03
C MET A 233 -5.39 -22.52 14.92
N SER A 234 -5.49 -21.18 14.96
CA SER A 234 -6.47 -20.49 15.79
C SER A 234 -7.92 -20.79 15.38
N ALA A 235 -8.18 -21.04 14.09
CA ALA A 235 -9.47 -21.51 13.59
C ALA A 235 -9.88 -22.86 14.24
N LEU A 236 -8.95 -23.81 14.34
CA LEU A 236 -9.19 -25.08 15.04
C LEU A 236 -9.48 -24.83 16.54
N MET A 237 -8.74 -23.93 17.19
CA MET A 237 -8.99 -23.54 18.57
C MET A 237 -10.37 -22.88 18.77
N ILE A 238 -10.87 -22.12 17.80
CA ILE A 238 -12.21 -21.52 17.84
C ILE A 238 -13.30 -22.60 17.78
N LEU A 239 -13.13 -23.64 16.95
CA LEU A 239 -14.03 -24.79 16.94
C LEU A 239 -14.01 -25.55 18.28
N GLU A 240 -12.83 -25.77 18.86
CA GLU A 240 -12.69 -26.41 20.19
C GLU A 240 -13.35 -25.59 21.31
N LEU A 241 -13.14 -24.27 21.32
CA LEU A 241 -13.75 -23.33 22.29
C LEU A 241 -15.28 -23.23 22.14
N CYS A 242 -15.83 -23.48 20.95
CA CYS A 242 -17.26 -23.44 20.68
C CYS A 242 -17.96 -24.81 20.80
N ARG A 243 -17.23 -25.90 21.02
CA ARG A 243 -17.72 -27.28 20.95
C ARG A 243 -18.95 -27.58 21.81
N ASN A 244 -19.04 -26.94 22.99
CA ASN A 244 -20.10 -27.13 23.97
C ASN A 244 -21.11 -25.97 24.02
N ILE A 245 -21.15 -25.09 23.00
CA ILE A 245 -22.05 -23.94 22.96
C ILE A 245 -23.40 -24.36 22.37
N GLU A 246 -24.47 -24.11 23.12
CA GLU A 246 -25.83 -24.43 22.70
C GLU A 246 -26.44 -23.38 21.76
N ASP A 247 -26.01 -22.12 21.89
CA ASP A 247 -26.44 -20.96 21.10
C ASP A 247 -26.26 -21.19 19.60
N LYS A 248 -27.37 -21.22 18.86
CA LYS A 248 -27.40 -21.49 17.43
C LYS A 248 -28.30 -20.50 16.71
N THR A 249 -27.93 -20.20 15.46
CA THR A 249 -28.74 -19.45 14.53
C THR A 249 -28.84 -20.17 13.19
N MET A 250 -29.82 -19.77 12.39
CA MET A 250 -29.98 -20.23 11.01
C MET A 250 -29.21 -19.32 10.07
N PHE A 251 -28.54 -19.89 9.07
CA PHE A 251 -28.05 -19.12 7.92
C PHE A 251 -29.26 -18.79 7.02
N PRO A 252 -29.73 -17.54 6.92
CA PRO A 252 -31.07 -17.21 6.40
C PRO A 252 -31.33 -17.64 4.95
N LEU A 253 -30.25 -17.76 4.17
CA LEU A 253 -30.27 -18.23 2.79
C LEU A 253 -30.46 -19.74 2.65
N LEU A 254 -30.00 -20.53 3.62
CA LEU A 254 -29.90 -21.98 3.49
C LEU A 254 -30.83 -22.68 4.48
N SER A 255 -31.94 -23.20 3.94
CA SER A 255 -32.91 -23.92 4.76
C SER A 255 -32.25 -25.07 5.53
N ASN A 256 -32.50 -25.12 6.83
CA ASN A 256 -31.92 -26.08 7.78
C ASN A 256 -30.38 -26.10 7.82
N PHE A 257 -29.69 -24.98 7.51
CA PHE A 257 -28.26 -24.83 7.82
C PHE A 257 -28.11 -24.04 9.12
N LEU A 258 -27.69 -24.75 10.17
CA LEU A 258 -27.48 -24.23 11.52
C LEU A 258 -26.00 -23.89 11.72
N CYS A 259 -25.75 -22.77 12.38
CA CYS A 259 -24.42 -22.37 12.84
C CYS A 259 -24.48 -22.12 14.36
N ILE A 260 -23.45 -22.56 15.09
CA ILE A 260 -23.22 -22.18 16.49
C ILE A 260 -22.79 -20.71 16.52
N VAL A 261 -23.30 -19.90 17.44
CA VAL A 261 -22.91 -18.50 17.56
C VAL A 261 -21.73 -18.37 18.53
N ALA A 262 -20.59 -17.86 18.08
CA ALA A 262 -19.42 -17.70 18.93
C ALA A 262 -19.72 -16.78 20.14
N PRO A 263 -19.35 -17.16 21.38
CA PRO A 263 -19.51 -16.31 22.55
C PRO A 263 -18.76 -14.98 22.45
N LEU A 264 -19.30 -13.93 23.08
CA LEU A 264 -18.75 -12.57 23.08
C LEU A 264 -17.23 -12.51 23.38
N LYS A 265 -16.71 -13.35 24.29
CA LYS A 265 -15.28 -13.39 24.63
C LYS A 265 -14.37 -13.82 23.46
N ILE A 266 -14.87 -14.66 22.56
CA ILE A 266 -14.16 -15.07 21.33
C ILE A 266 -14.25 -13.94 20.29
N LEU A 267 -15.40 -13.26 20.20
CA LEU A 267 -15.58 -12.12 19.30
C LEU A 267 -14.70 -10.91 19.68
N GLU A 268 -14.51 -10.65 20.97
CA GLU A 268 -13.60 -9.60 21.47
C GLU A 268 -12.12 -9.93 21.18
N ALA A 269 -11.72 -11.19 21.36
CA ALA A 269 -10.39 -11.67 21.00
C ALA A 269 -10.16 -11.58 19.48
N LEU A 270 -11.10 -12.09 18.66
CA LEU A 270 -11.05 -11.98 17.20
C LEU A 270 -11.03 -10.52 16.70
N LYS A 271 -11.69 -9.59 17.40
CA LYS A 271 -11.62 -8.16 17.05
C LYS A 271 -10.32 -7.51 17.54
N SER A 272 -9.73 -8.03 18.61
CA SER A 272 -8.41 -7.61 19.11
C SER A 272 -7.26 -8.06 18.21
N SER A 273 -7.34 -9.24 17.57
CA SER A 273 -6.21 -9.80 16.82
C SER A 273 -5.80 -8.98 15.59
N HIS A 274 -6.71 -8.24 14.97
CA HIS A 274 -6.44 -7.41 13.79
C HIS A 274 -6.59 -5.90 14.04
N ILE A 275 -6.68 -5.46 15.30
CA ILE A 275 -6.92 -4.04 15.63
C ILE A 275 -5.76 -3.11 15.21
N TYR A 276 -4.56 -3.65 15.02
CA TYR A 276 -3.36 -2.89 14.65
C TYR A 276 -3.27 -2.51 13.17
N TRP A 277 -4.19 -2.97 12.32
CA TRP A 277 -4.19 -2.65 10.90
C TRP A 277 -5.09 -1.41 10.62
N PRO A 278 -4.65 -0.43 9.78
CA PRO A 278 -5.43 0.78 9.49
C PRO A 278 -6.76 0.55 8.76
N ALA A 279 -6.93 -0.61 8.10
CA ALA A 279 -8.14 -0.95 7.36
C ALA A 279 -9.36 -1.01 8.28
N ASP A 280 -10.41 -0.27 7.93
CA ASP A 280 -11.63 -0.13 8.74
C ASP A 280 -11.38 0.27 10.22
N PHE A 281 -10.25 0.89 10.57
CA PHE A 281 -9.84 1.07 11.96
C PHE A 281 -10.93 1.73 12.84
N HIS A 282 -11.60 2.78 12.37
CA HIS A 282 -12.68 3.44 13.13
C HIS A 282 -13.91 2.53 13.36
N LYS A 283 -14.21 1.61 12.45
CA LYS A 283 -15.23 0.55 12.60
C LYS A 283 -14.72 -0.52 13.57
N ASN A 284 -13.48 -0.97 13.42
CA ASN A 284 -12.89 -2.02 14.25
C ASN A 284 -12.70 -1.59 15.72
N ILE A 285 -12.25 -0.37 16.00
CA ILE A 285 -12.08 0.14 17.37
C ILE A 285 -13.42 0.40 18.07
N ALA A 286 -14.45 0.81 17.32
CA ALA A 286 -15.81 0.95 17.85
C ALA A 286 -16.44 -0.41 18.16
N ASP A 287 -16.35 -1.38 17.23
CA ASP A 287 -16.77 -2.77 17.45
C ASP A 287 -16.08 -3.35 18.71
N LEU A 288 -14.76 -3.15 18.85
CA LEU A 288 -13.95 -3.67 19.97
C LEU A 288 -14.41 -3.12 21.32
N HIS A 289 -14.52 -1.79 21.45
CA HIS A 289 -14.93 -1.17 22.71
C HIS A 289 -16.37 -1.48 23.08
N PHE A 290 -17.25 -1.65 22.10
CA PHE A 290 -18.62 -2.10 22.34
C PHE A 290 -18.66 -3.53 22.89
N LEU A 291 -17.90 -4.47 22.31
CA LEU A 291 -17.77 -5.84 22.83
C LEU A 291 -17.21 -5.87 24.27
N ARG A 292 -16.23 -5.02 24.58
CA ARG A 292 -15.65 -4.89 25.94
C ARG A 292 -16.62 -4.29 26.96
N ILE A 293 -17.53 -3.41 26.54
CA ILE A 293 -18.63 -2.93 27.39
C ILE A 293 -19.62 -4.05 27.68
N LEU A 294 -19.99 -4.88 26.68
CA LEU A 294 -20.90 -6.01 26.86
C LEU A 294 -20.32 -7.12 27.74
N LEU A 295 -19.00 -7.31 27.72
CA LEU A 295 -18.27 -8.26 28.57
C LEU A 295 -17.98 -7.73 29.99
N ASP A 296 -18.53 -6.58 30.36
CA ASP A 296 -18.34 -5.92 31.67
C ASP A 296 -16.89 -5.59 32.06
N TYR A 297 -15.91 -5.74 31.15
CA TYR A 297 -14.51 -5.36 31.38
C TYR A 297 -14.34 -3.89 31.77
N ASN A 298 -15.30 -3.04 31.39
CA ASN A 298 -15.29 -1.61 31.65
C ASN A 298 -16.16 -1.17 32.85
N LYS A 299 -16.70 -2.09 33.67
CA LYS A 299 -17.72 -1.75 34.70
C LYS A 299 -17.20 -1.02 35.95
N VAL A 300 -15.88 -0.90 36.14
CA VAL A 300 -15.30 -0.15 37.27
C VAL A 300 -15.12 1.32 36.89
N SER A 301 -16.18 2.11 37.10
CA SER A 301 -16.33 3.52 36.71
C SER A 301 -15.32 4.54 37.29
N ILE A 302 -14.21 4.09 37.89
CA ILE A 302 -13.15 4.92 38.51
C ILE A 302 -11.72 4.40 38.17
N GLN A 303 -11.57 3.31 37.40
CA GLN A 303 -10.24 2.74 37.07
C GLN A 303 -9.89 2.82 35.58
N SER A 304 -8.58 2.74 35.31
CA SER A 304 -7.98 2.73 33.97
C SER A 304 -8.62 1.71 33.05
N PHE A 305 -8.86 2.06 31.78
CA PHE A 305 -9.03 1.02 30.78
C PHE A 305 -7.69 0.30 30.62
N CYS A 306 -7.73 -1.01 30.80
CA CYS A 306 -6.59 -1.90 30.71
C CYS A 306 -6.93 -3.00 29.71
N SER A 307 -5.90 -3.75 29.33
CA SER A 307 -6.07 -4.94 28.50
C SER A 307 -6.97 -5.96 29.22
N PRO A 308 -8.00 -6.52 28.55
CA PRO A 308 -8.95 -7.44 29.16
C PRO A 308 -8.29 -8.67 29.79
N GLN A 309 -8.76 -9.07 30.97
CA GLN A 309 -8.40 -10.37 31.53
C GLN A 309 -9.22 -11.46 30.83
N ARG A 310 -8.55 -12.35 30.10
CA ARG A 310 -9.15 -13.46 29.36
C ARG A 310 -8.79 -14.81 29.98
N ASP A 311 -9.59 -15.82 29.65
CA ASP A 311 -9.23 -17.22 29.93
C ASP A 311 -7.96 -17.59 29.15
N GLU A 312 -7.09 -18.41 29.75
CA GLU A 312 -5.80 -18.83 29.17
C GLU A 312 -5.93 -19.40 27.74
N SER A 313 -6.96 -20.21 27.48
CA SER A 313 -7.22 -20.79 26.16
C SER A 313 -7.71 -19.77 25.12
N VAL A 314 -8.41 -18.70 25.54
CA VAL A 314 -8.82 -17.60 24.66
C VAL A 314 -7.64 -16.66 24.38
N GLU A 315 -6.78 -16.44 25.37
CA GLU A 315 -5.56 -15.64 25.23
C GLU A 315 -4.49 -16.37 24.38
N LEU A 316 -4.40 -17.70 24.46
CA LEU A 316 -3.59 -18.52 23.56
C LEU A 316 -4.13 -18.45 22.11
N MET A 317 -5.45 -18.59 21.94
CA MET A 317 -6.10 -18.45 20.62
C MET A 317 -5.84 -17.06 20.01
N LEU A 318 -5.94 -16.00 20.81
CA LEU A 318 -5.58 -14.63 20.40
C LEU A 318 -4.13 -14.52 19.93
N LYS A 319 -3.17 -15.06 20.69
CA LYS A 319 -1.74 -15.02 20.33
C LYS A 319 -1.43 -15.80 19.05
N THR A 320 -2.04 -16.97 18.88
CA THR A 320 -1.96 -17.74 17.62
C THR A 320 -2.55 -16.95 16.46
N ARG A 321 -3.76 -16.38 16.64
CA ARG A 321 -4.45 -15.60 15.62
C ARG A 321 -3.66 -14.35 15.21
N ILE A 322 -3.01 -13.66 16.14
CA ILE A 322 -2.13 -12.52 15.83
C ILE A 322 -1.01 -12.99 14.91
N LYS A 323 -0.27 -14.06 15.27
CA LYS A 323 0.81 -14.60 14.45
C LYS A 323 0.35 -14.99 13.04
N GLU A 324 -0.79 -15.67 12.91
CA GLU A 324 -1.40 -15.97 11.60
C GLU A 324 -1.71 -14.70 10.80
N THR A 325 -2.29 -13.69 11.47
CA THR A 325 -2.60 -12.39 10.84
C THR A 325 -1.34 -11.64 10.42
N GLU A 326 -0.23 -11.78 11.15
CA GLU A 326 1.09 -11.20 10.81
C GLU A 326 1.82 -11.95 9.70
N ILE A 327 1.71 -13.28 9.63
CA ILE A 327 2.22 -14.11 8.50
C ILE A 327 1.50 -13.72 7.20
N ILE A 328 0.18 -13.51 7.28
CA ILE A 328 -0.64 -13.04 6.18
C ILE A 328 -0.33 -11.57 5.87
N GLN A 329 -0.79 -10.64 6.70
CA GLN A 329 -0.87 -9.21 6.36
C GLN A 329 0.43 -8.43 6.63
N GLY A 330 1.46 -9.08 7.20
CA GLY A 330 2.70 -8.46 7.66
C GLY A 330 2.62 -7.92 9.10
N ILE A 331 3.74 -7.97 9.81
CA ILE A 331 3.90 -7.44 11.19
C ILE A 331 3.64 -5.92 11.20
N PRO A 332 2.59 -5.42 11.89
CA PRO A 332 2.24 -3.99 11.84
C PRO A 332 3.31 -3.11 12.47
N GLY A 333 3.90 -2.22 11.67
CA GLY A 333 4.95 -1.31 12.11
C GLY A 333 6.36 -1.91 12.15
N SER A 334 6.62 -2.99 11.39
CA SER A 334 7.96 -3.61 11.27
C SER A 334 9.07 -2.66 10.80
N HIS A 335 8.75 -1.62 10.03
CA HIS A 335 9.67 -0.55 9.62
C HIS A 335 10.07 0.43 10.74
N ILE A 336 9.31 0.52 11.84
CA ILE A 336 9.51 1.55 12.86
C ILE A 336 10.75 1.26 13.73
N ASN A 337 11.89 1.89 13.42
CA ASN A 337 13.04 1.92 14.32
C ASN A 337 12.97 3.18 15.21
N LEU A 338 12.66 3.01 16.51
CA LEU A 338 12.66 4.11 17.49
C LEU A 338 14.03 4.34 18.17
N ASN A 339 15.03 3.50 17.86
CA ASN A 339 16.35 3.47 18.51
C ASN A 339 17.47 4.12 17.65
N MET A 340 17.15 4.65 16.48
CA MET A 340 18.04 5.55 15.72
C MET A 340 18.14 6.94 16.40
N SER A 341 19.04 7.82 15.93
CA SER A 341 19.06 9.19 16.44
C SER A 341 17.88 9.99 15.90
N ASN A 342 17.57 11.13 16.55
CA ASN A 342 16.62 12.08 16.00
C ASN A 342 17.03 12.54 14.59
N GLU A 343 18.33 12.67 14.30
CA GLU A 343 18.84 13.16 13.01
C GLU A 343 18.66 12.11 11.90
N ASP A 344 18.93 10.84 12.18
CA ASP A 344 18.64 9.73 11.24
C ASP A 344 17.12 9.60 10.99
N PHE A 345 16.29 9.80 12.03
CA PHE A 345 14.82 9.81 11.94
C PHE A 345 14.28 11.09 11.26
N LEU A 346 15.10 12.13 11.14
CA LEU A 346 14.78 13.38 10.44
C LEU A 346 15.08 13.27 8.94
N ASP A 347 16.21 12.68 8.57
CA ASP A 347 16.69 12.54 7.19
C ASP A 347 16.27 11.23 6.49
N ASN A 348 15.65 10.27 7.20
CA ASN A 348 15.10 9.04 6.60
C ASN A 348 14.15 9.39 5.44
N GLU A 349 14.48 8.95 4.22
CA GLU A 349 13.97 9.53 2.95
C GLU A 349 12.45 9.34 2.72
N ASP A 350 11.83 8.48 3.53
CA ASP A 350 10.42 8.06 3.55
C ASP A 350 9.51 8.95 4.42
N ASN A 351 9.49 10.27 4.19
CA ASN A 351 8.59 11.20 4.92
C ASN A 351 7.87 12.21 3.99
N LEU A 352 7.13 11.69 3.00
CA LEU A 352 6.39 12.43 1.96
C LEU A 352 5.44 13.51 2.45
N PHE A 353 4.95 13.41 3.67
CA PHE A 353 3.86 14.25 4.16
C PHE A 353 4.26 15.13 5.35
N VAL A 354 5.57 15.26 5.61
CA VAL A 354 6.11 15.92 6.80
C VAL A 354 6.90 17.18 6.43
N GLN A 355 6.20 18.28 6.16
CA GLN A 355 6.85 19.58 5.95
C GLN A 355 7.32 20.18 7.29
N ARG A 356 8.45 19.66 7.80
CA ARG A 356 9.08 20.03 9.07
C ARG A 356 9.56 21.49 9.07
N ARG A 357 8.64 22.43 9.35
CA ARG A 357 8.95 23.86 9.61
C ARG A 357 9.57 24.08 10.99
N VAL A 358 9.31 23.15 11.91
CA VAL A 358 9.73 23.11 13.32
C VAL A 358 10.07 21.65 13.63
N PRO A 359 11.12 21.36 14.41
CA PRO A 359 11.42 20.00 14.90
C PRO A 359 10.25 19.37 15.66
N HIS A 360 10.08 18.06 15.55
CA HIS A 360 9.03 17.31 16.25
C HIS A 360 9.08 17.54 17.77
N ASP A 361 10.25 17.38 18.38
CA ASP A 361 10.44 17.55 19.83
C ASP A 361 10.11 18.98 20.33
N ASP A 362 10.24 20.01 19.50
CA ASP A 362 9.87 21.40 19.82
C ASP A 362 8.35 21.64 19.79
N LEU A 363 7.59 20.84 19.05
CA LEU A 363 6.13 20.95 18.99
C LEU A 363 5.46 20.49 20.30
N HIS A 364 6.09 19.58 21.05
CA HIS A 364 5.61 19.16 22.37
C HIS A 364 5.49 20.34 23.35
N GLU A 365 6.40 21.31 23.29
CA GLU A 365 6.34 22.55 24.10
C GLU A 365 5.10 23.42 23.78
N LEU A 366 4.52 23.28 22.58
CA LEU A 366 3.31 24.00 22.17
C LEU A 366 2.01 23.30 22.61
N VAL A 367 2.06 21.99 22.89
CA VAL A 367 0.88 21.16 23.21
C VAL A 367 0.94 20.44 24.56
N LYS A 368 1.97 20.70 25.38
CA LYS A 368 2.10 20.21 26.75
C LYS A 368 0.91 20.53 27.65
N TYR A 369 0.69 19.70 28.67
CA TYR A 369 -0.38 19.90 29.66
C TYR A 369 0.09 20.64 30.92
N ASP A 370 1.35 20.48 31.30
CA ASP A 370 1.96 21.07 32.50
C ASP A 370 3.10 22.04 32.14
N ASN A 371 3.93 22.41 33.13
CA ASN A 371 5.06 23.33 32.95
C ASN A 371 6.12 22.83 31.95
N HIS A 372 6.21 21.52 31.72
CA HIS A 372 7.10 20.87 30.75
C HIS A 372 6.32 19.75 30.02
N PRO A 373 6.74 19.30 28.83
CA PRO A 373 6.04 18.24 28.11
C PRO A 373 6.22 16.88 28.77
N ILE A 374 5.16 16.08 28.78
CA ILE A 374 5.15 14.78 29.43
C ILE A 374 6.04 13.80 28.65
N TYR A 375 6.01 13.84 27.32
CA TYR A 375 6.74 12.91 26.46
C TYR A 375 8.25 13.05 26.60
N GLN A 376 8.76 14.29 26.60
CA GLN A 376 10.19 14.58 26.83
C GLN A 376 10.68 14.05 28.18
N GLY A 377 9.84 14.12 29.22
CA GLY A 377 10.13 13.57 30.56
C GLY A 377 10.21 12.04 30.64
N LEU A 378 9.86 11.32 29.56
CA LEU A 378 9.93 9.86 29.47
C LEU A 378 11.10 9.36 28.61
N LYS A 379 11.83 10.24 27.92
CA LYS A 379 13.04 9.91 27.13
C LYS A 379 14.25 9.76 28.06
N ASP A 380 15.01 8.68 27.90
CA ASP A 380 16.34 8.54 28.56
C ASP A 380 17.38 9.50 27.96
N ASN A 381 17.39 9.56 26.63
CA ASN A 381 18.25 10.44 25.85
C ASN A 381 17.34 11.30 24.96
N GLN A 382 17.45 12.62 25.11
CA GLN A 382 16.65 13.57 24.34
C GLN A 382 17.00 13.56 22.84
N SER A 383 18.13 12.96 22.43
CA SER A 383 18.51 12.78 21.02
C SER A 383 17.91 11.52 20.35
N LYS A 384 16.91 10.86 20.97
CA LYS A 384 16.19 9.71 20.40
C LYS A 384 14.67 9.87 20.56
N ALA A 385 13.90 9.13 19.77
CA ALA A 385 12.44 9.04 19.90
C ALA A 385 11.97 8.12 21.05
N LEU A 386 12.81 7.17 21.49
CA LEU A 386 12.42 6.12 22.43
C LEU A 386 12.08 6.63 23.85
N ILE A 387 10.86 6.36 24.30
CA ILE A 387 10.38 6.59 25.67
C ILE A 387 10.41 5.31 26.53
N LYS A 388 10.69 5.45 27.83
CA LYS A 388 10.85 4.31 28.75
C LYS A 388 9.51 3.83 29.33
N LYS A 389 9.17 2.56 29.06
CA LYS A 389 8.01 1.85 29.66
C LYS A 389 7.97 2.00 31.20
N SER A 390 9.09 1.77 31.87
CA SER A 390 9.21 1.82 33.33
C SER A 390 9.25 3.24 33.94
N LEU A 391 9.22 4.28 33.11
CA LEU A 391 8.90 5.66 33.52
C LEU A 391 7.41 5.93 33.28
N PHE A 392 6.88 5.57 32.10
CA PHE A 392 5.47 5.72 31.78
C PHE A 392 4.57 4.98 32.79
N GLU A 393 4.90 3.74 33.17
CA GLU A 393 4.15 2.94 34.14
C GLU A 393 3.99 3.61 35.51
N LYS A 394 4.96 4.46 35.92
CA LYS A 394 4.93 5.19 37.20
C LYS A 394 4.04 6.44 37.18
N LEU A 395 3.66 6.93 36.00
CA LEU A 395 2.72 8.03 35.86
C LEU A 395 1.33 7.62 36.38
N ASP A 396 0.55 8.59 36.89
CA ASP A 396 -0.87 8.36 37.12
C ASP A 396 -1.64 8.20 35.80
N TYR A 397 -2.88 7.74 35.90
CA TYR A 397 -3.71 7.43 34.74
C TYR A 397 -4.02 8.65 33.86
N GLN A 398 -4.27 9.83 34.43
CA GLN A 398 -4.57 11.03 33.64
C GLN A 398 -3.31 11.53 32.92
N THR A 399 -2.15 11.50 33.58
CA THR A 399 -0.88 11.88 32.94
C THR A 399 -0.49 10.91 31.82
N LYS A 400 -0.82 9.61 31.93
CA LYS A 400 -0.69 8.64 30.83
C LYS A 400 -1.59 8.98 29.64
N LEU A 401 -2.86 9.32 29.87
CA LEU A 401 -3.76 9.78 28.80
C LEU A 401 -3.21 11.05 28.14
N ASN A 402 -2.83 12.04 28.95
CA ASN A 402 -2.28 13.31 28.48
C ASN A 402 -1.01 13.11 27.63
N CYS A 403 -0.13 12.16 27.99
CA CYS A 403 1.05 11.82 27.19
C CYS A 403 0.71 11.32 25.77
N VAL A 404 -0.31 10.48 25.62
CA VAL A 404 -0.74 9.99 24.29
C VAL A 404 -1.45 11.09 23.51
N LYS A 405 -2.21 11.97 24.17
CA LYS A 405 -2.79 13.15 23.52
C LYS A 405 -1.71 14.13 23.05
N GLU A 406 -0.66 14.35 23.85
CA GLU A 406 0.48 15.22 23.53
C GLU A 406 1.13 14.78 22.21
N GLU A 407 1.50 13.50 22.12
CA GLU A 407 2.02 12.85 20.90
C GLU A 407 1.06 12.98 19.70
N ALA A 408 -0.23 12.65 19.90
CA ALA A 408 -1.24 12.75 18.84
C ALA A 408 -1.44 14.19 18.34
N MET A 409 -1.34 15.19 19.21
CA MET A 409 -1.40 16.61 18.84
C MET A 409 -0.15 17.07 18.11
N VAL A 410 1.05 16.60 18.50
CA VAL A 410 2.29 16.87 17.77
C VAL A 410 2.24 16.30 16.36
N ILE A 411 1.91 15.02 16.19
CA ILE A 411 1.76 14.39 14.87
C ILE A 411 0.69 15.12 14.03
N ALA A 412 -0.42 15.54 14.64
CA ALA A 412 -1.48 16.29 13.96
C ALA A 412 -0.99 17.65 13.42
N LEU A 413 -0.19 18.37 14.23
CA LEU A 413 0.45 19.63 13.83
C LEU A 413 1.50 19.40 12.74
N GLU A 414 2.42 18.45 12.95
CA GLU A 414 3.59 18.16 12.10
C GLU A 414 3.19 17.66 10.70
N ARG A 415 2.21 16.75 10.61
CA ARG A 415 1.85 16.05 9.35
C ARG A 415 0.65 16.62 8.61
N TYR A 416 -0.23 17.39 9.26
CA TYR A 416 -1.48 17.85 8.62
C TYR A 416 -1.70 19.36 8.68
N LEU A 417 -1.51 20.01 9.84
CA LEU A 417 -1.91 21.41 10.03
C LEU A 417 -0.82 22.43 9.66
N ILE A 418 0.43 22.25 10.11
CA ILE A 418 1.56 23.13 9.76
C ILE A 418 1.96 23.01 8.27
N PRO A 419 1.90 21.82 7.63
CA PRO A 419 2.00 21.69 6.18
C PRO A 419 0.81 22.31 5.41
N MET A 420 -0.26 22.71 6.09
CA MET A 420 -1.54 23.17 5.51
C MET A 420 -2.23 22.13 4.61
N ILE A 421 -1.91 20.85 4.84
CA ILE A 421 -2.49 19.66 4.19
C ILE A 421 -3.97 19.49 4.56
N SER A 422 -4.33 19.80 5.81
CA SER A 422 -5.71 19.86 6.30
C SER A 422 -6.00 21.19 7.00
N LYS A 423 -7.27 21.59 6.97
CA LYS A 423 -7.82 22.74 7.72
C LYS A 423 -8.76 22.30 8.84
N ASN A 424 -8.85 20.99 9.10
CA ASN A 424 -9.73 20.40 10.10
C ASN A 424 -8.87 19.69 11.18
N GLN A 425 -8.78 20.29 12.36
CA GLN A 425 -8.01 19.73 13.47
C GLN A 425 -8.59 18.41 14.00
N GLU A 426 -9.91 18.22 13.98
CA GLU A 426 -10.56 17.00 14.47
C GLU A 426 -10.18 15.80 13.61
N ASN A 427 -10.21 15.96 12.28
CA ASN A 427 -9.79 14.92 11.34
C ASN A 427 -8.27 14.68 11.45
N SER A 428 -7.47 15.75 11.53
CA SER A 428 -6.01 15.67 11.66
C SER A 428 -5.59 14.91 12.93
N TYR A 429 -6.23 15.20 14.06
CA TYR A 429 -6.00 14.54 15.34
C TYR A 429 -6.48 13.08 15.33
N LYS A 430 -7.63 12.77 14.71
CA LYS A 430 -8.12 11.39 14.57
C LYS A 430 -7.21 10.55 13.67
N LEU A 431 -6.68 11.11 12.58
CA LEU A 431 -5.69 10.44 11.72
C LEU A 431 -4.38 10.19 12.49
N ALA A 432 -3.88 11.18 13.24
CA ALA A 432 -2.71 11.02 14.10
C ALA A 432 -2.89 9.93 15.16
N LEU A 433 -4.01 9.93 15.89
CA LEU A 433 -4.32 8.92 16.91
C LEU A 433 -4.50 7.52 16.30
N THR A 434 -5.18 7.40 15.16
CA THR A 434 -5.25 6.13 14.40
C THR A 434 -3.84 5.63 14.03
N ARG A 435 -2.94 6.52 13.58
CA ARG A 435 -1.54 6.13 13.30
C ARG A 435 -0.78 5.70 14.56
N ILE A 436 -0.96 6.33 15.73
CA ILE A 436 -0.39 5.84 17.00
C ILE A 436 -0.84 4.41 17.28
N CYS A 437 -2.14 4.13 17.14
CA CYS A 437 -2.75 2.82 17.40
C CYS A 437 -2.35 1.72 16.40
N THR A 438 -1.69 2.04 15.29
CA THR A 438 -1.46 1.10 14.18
C THR A 438 -0.03 1.10 13.63
N THR A 439 0.51 2.26 13.25
CA THR A 439 1.66 2.39 12.33
C THR A 439 2.80 3.29 12.80
N LEU A 440 2.69 4.03 13.91
CA LEU A 440 3.76 4.90 14.43
C LEU A 440 4.38 4.45 15.76
N THR A 441 3.68 3.63 16.54
CA THR A 441 4.19 3.12 17.82
C THR A 441 4.11 1.59 17.86
N ARG A 442 4.77 0.94 18.82
CA ARG A 442 4.76 -0.51 19.02
C ARG A 442 4.30 -0.89 20.44
N GLU A 443 4.04 -2.18 20.64
CA GLU A 443 3.88 -2.82 21.95
C GLU A 443 2.93 -2.08 22.92
N TRP A 444 3.41 -1.81 24.14
CA TRP A 444 2.67 -1.35 25.31
C TRP A 444 2.07 0.05 25.12
N PHE A 445 2.71 0.95 24.37
CA PHE A 445 2.17 2.29 24.11
C PHE A 445 1.02 2.21 23.10
N ARG A 446 1.17 1.39 22.05
CA ARG A 446 0.11 1.09 21.08
C ARG A 446 -1.10 0.43 21.75
N GLN A 447 -0.84 -0.57 22.60
CA GLN A 447 -1.86 -1.28 23.40
C GLN A 447 -2.61 -0.31 24.33
N PHE A 448 -1.89 0.53 25.09
CA PHE A 448 -2.50 1.53 25.97
C PHE A 448 -3.36 2.53 25.19
N ALA A 449 -2.91 2.99 24.01
CA ALA A 449 -3.66 3.90 23.16
C ALA A 449 -4.95 3.26 22.60
N ILE A 450 -4.94 1.97 22.26
CA ILE A 450 -6.13 1.21 21.86
C ILE A 450 -7.07 1.00 23.04
N ASP A 451 -6.57 0.54 24.19
CA ASP A 451 -7.39 0.29 25.37
C ASP A 451 -8.05 1.57 25.89
N ASN A 452 -7.43 2.74 25.67
CA ASN A 452 -7.94 4.04 26.12
C ASN A 452 -8.53 4.91 25.00
N TYR A 453 -8.70 4.37 23.79
CA TYR A 453 -9.16 5.12 22.62
C TYR A 453 -10.43 5.97 22.86
N PRO A 454 -11.47 5.53 23.60
CA PRO A 454 -12.63 6.38 23.90
C PRO A 454 -12.26 7.69 24.61
N GLN A 455 -11.36 7.64 25.59
CA GLN A 455 -10.89 8.80 26.35
C GLN A 455 -9.93 9.69 25.56
N LEU A 456 -9.16 9.08 24.64
CA LEU A 456 -8.20 9.77 23.78
C LEU A 456 -8.87 10.42 22.56
N SER A 457 -10.02 9.92 22.11
CA SER A 457 -10.69 10.35 20.86
C SER A 457 -11.16 11.81 20.82
N ASN A 458 -11.27 12.48 21.98
CA ASN A 458 -11.66 13.88 22.09
C ASN A 458 -10.44 14.81 22.19
N LEU A 459 -10.27 15.67 21.18
CA LEU A 459 -9.31 16.77 21.20
C LEU A 459 -9.73 17.87 22.20
N ASP A 460 -8.79 18.39 22.98
CA ASP A 460 -9.04 19.40 24.02
C ASP A 460 -8.22 20.70 23.87
N LYS A 461 -7.53 20.88 22.72
CA LYS A 461 -6.74 22.09 22.40
C LYS A 461 -7.03 22.62 20.99
N ASP A 462 -6.87 23.93 20.80
CA ASP A 462 -6.96 24.59 19.51
C ASP A 462 -5.62 24.47 18.75
N LEU A 463 -5.53 23.41 17.94
CA LEU A 463 -4.36 23.15 17.10
C LEU A 463 -4.30 24.08 15.88
N LEU A 464 -5.44 24.66 15.45
CA LEU A 464 -5.45 25.62 14.34
C LEU A 464 -4.76 26.92 14.74
N SER A 465 -5.05 27.46 15.92
CA SER A 465 -4.35 28.64 16.45
C SER A 465 -2.85 28.37 16.65
N ILE A 466 -2.46 27.17 17.11
CA ILE A 466 -1.04 26.79 17.24
C ILE A 466 -0.39 26.72 15.84
N ALA A 467 -1.01 26.04 14.87
CA ALA A 467 -0.50 25.93 13.52
C ALA A 467 -0.33 27.28 12.83
N HIS A 468 -1.31 28.20 12.93
CA HIS A 468 -1.19 29.56 12.39
C HIS A 468 -0.02 30.32 13.01
N ASN A 469 0.13 30.28 14.35
CA ASN A 469 1.26 30.91 15.04
C ASN A 469 2.62 30.36 14.59
N VAL A 470 2.71 29.06 14.30
CA VAL A 470 3.93 28.44 13.74
C VAL A 470 4.15 28.87 12.29
N ILE A 471 3.10 28.88 11.46
CA ILE A 471 3.15 29.28 10.04
C ILE A 471 3.61 30.74 9.88
N GLU A 472 3.17 31.64 10.76
CA GLU A 472 3.57 33.07 10.77
C GLU A 472 5.00 33.30 11.28
N LYS A 473 5.43 32.57 12.32
CA LYS A 473 6.80 32.68 12.87
C LYS A 473 7.84 32.01 11.98
N PHE A 474 7.46 30.93 11.30
CA PHE A 474 8.28 30.14 10.41
C PHE A 474 7.66 30.11 9.00
N PRO A 475 7.64 31.26 8.29
CA PRO A 475 7.27 31.30 6.88
C PRO A 475 8.27 30.45 6.09
N VAL A 476 7.79 29.74 5.07
CA VAL A 476 8.62 28.84 4.27
C VAL A 476 9.76 29.64 3.64
N LYS A 477 10.99 29.40 4.10
CA LYS A 477 12.20 29.89 3.42
C LYS A 477 12.23 29.25 2.04
N GLN A 478 11.87 30.02 1.01
CA GLN A 478 12.26 29.69 -0.36
C GLN A 478 13.77 29.41 -0.34
N LYS A 479 14.19 28.22 -0.76
CA LYS A 479 15.61 27.93 -0.95
C LYS A 479 16.14 29.01 -1.88
N ARG A 480 17.17 29.76 -1.44
CA ARG A 480 17.88 30.66 -2.35
C ARG A 480 18.34 29.80 -3.52
N PRO A 481 17.99 30.14 -4.78
CA PRO A 481 18.40 29.31 -5.91
C PRO A 481 19.92 29.19 -5.91
N GLU A 482 20.44 27.99 -6.15
CA GLU A 482 21.87 27.84 -6.38
C GLU A 482 22.26 28.73 -7.57
N VAL A 483 23.25 29.58 -7.37
CA VAL A 483 23.72 30.48 -8.43
C VAL A 483 24.52 29.63 -9.41
N ILE A 484 23.83 29.18 -10.47
CA ILE A 484 24.48 28.54 -11.62
C ILE A 484 25.36 29.60 -12.27
N VAL A 485 26.66 29.36 -12.26
CA VAL A 485 27.64 30.17 -13.00
C VAL A 485 27.79 29.52 -14.36
N TYR A 486 27.31 30.21 -15.39
CA TYR A 486 27.48 29.82 -16.78
C TYR A 486 28.88 30.22 -17.28
N ASP A 487 29.31 29.62 -18.38
CA ASP A 487 30.48 30.09 -19.12
C ASP A 487 30.21 31.47 -19.76
N PRO A 488 31.26 32.22 -20.14
CA PRO A 488 31.10 33.58 -20.68
C PRO A 488 30.31 33.66 -22.00
N GLU A 489 30.29 32.60 -22.81
CA GLU A 489 29.63 32.58 -24.11
C GLU A 489 28.12 32.38 -23.94
N THR A 490 27.72 31.37 -23.14
CA THR A 490 26.34 31.17 -22.68
C THR A 490 25.80 32.42 -21.99
N GLN A 491 26.58 33.06 -21.09
CA GLN A 491 26.12 34.26 -20.39
C GLN A 491 25.94 35.45 -21.34
N ALA A 492 26.84 35.67 -22.31
CA ALA A 492 26.68 36.72 -23.31
C ALA A 492 25.42 36.53 -24.18
N ILE A 493 25.12 35.29 -24.58
CA ILE A 493 23.87 34.95 -25.29
C ILE A 493 22.66 35.28 -24.40
N PHE A 494 22.66 34.87 -23.14
CA PHE A 494 21.53 35.10 -22.21
C PHE A 494 21.30 36.60 -21.95
N GLU A 495 22.38 37.38 -21.79
CA GLU A 495 22.31 38.83 -21.62
C GLU A 495 21.81 39.55 -22.88
N SER A 496 22.08 39.03 -24.09
CA SER A 496 21.52 39.57 -25.34
C SER A 496 20.01 39.32 -25.49
N ILE A 497 19.49 38.19 -24.96
CA ILE A 497 18.08 37.78 -25.08
C ILE A 497 17.21 38.41 -23.99
N ARG A 498 17.78 38.69 -22.81
CA ARG A 498 17.06 39.20 -21.63
C ARG A 498 16.26 40.49 -21.87
N PRO A 499 16.74 41.52 -22.60
CA PRO A 499 15.96 42.72 -22.93
C PRO A 499 14.74 42.47 -23.83
N HIS A 500 14.72 41.35 -24.56
CA HIS A 500 13.65 40.98 -25.50
C HIS A 500 12.72 39.89 -24.94
N THR A 501 12.84 39.58 -23.64
CA THR A 501 12.06 38.56 -22.94
C THR A 501 11.06 39.21 -21.99
N VAL A 502 9.77 38.84 -22.12
CA VAL A 502 8.66 39.42 -21.34
C VAL A 502 7.87 38.30 -20.65
N GLU A 503 7.62 38.43 -19.35
CA GLU A 503 6.76 37.50 -18.59
C GLU A 503 5.30 37.57 -19.04
N ILE A 504 4.63 36.41 -19.05
CA ILE A 504 3.21 36.30 -19.35
C ILE A 504 2.43 36.50 -18.04
N SER A 505 1.74 37.63 -17.93
CA SER A 505 1.15 38.14 -16.68
C SER A 505 0.00 37.31 -16.11
N SER A 506 -0.65 36.46 -16.91
CA SER A 506 -1.70 35.54 -16.45
C SER A 506 -1.92 34.38 -17.41
N PHE A 507 -2.34 33.24 -16.85
CA PHE A 507 -2.80 32.07 -17.57
C PHE A 507 -4.17 31.63 -17.08
N ASP A 508 -4.90 30.90 -17.91
CA ASP A 508 -6.16 30.28 -17.54
C ASP A 508 -5.95 29.18 -16.49
N ASN A 509 -6.82 29.15 -15.47
CA ASN A 509 -6.75 28.18 -14.37
C ASN A 509 -7.08 26.76 -14.86
N LEU A 510 -6.44 25.76 -14.23
CA LEU A 510 -6.83 24.36 -14.38
C LEU A 510 -8.16 24.10 -13.67
N TYR A 511 -9.07 23.36 -14.31
CA TYR A 511 -10.36 22.97 -13.72
C TYR A 511 -10.25 21.57 -13.11
N ASN A 512 -10.34 21.46 -11.78
CA ASN A 512 -10.43 20.20 -11.03
C ASN A 512 -11.89 19.68 -11.03
N PHE A 513 -12.07 18.36 -11.17
CA PHE A 513 -13.39 17.71 -11.10
C PHE A 513 -13.63 16.91 -9.82
N SER A 514 -12.58 16.57 -9.06
CA SER A 514 -12.72 15.78 -7.83
C SER A 514 -12.78 16.65 -6.58
N LYS A 515 -13.71 16.32 -5.69
CA LYS A 515 -13.81 16.88 -4.33
C LYS A 515 -12.89 16.19 -3.32
N TYR A 516 -12.25 15.07 -3.70
CA TYR A 516 -11.49 14.19 -2.81
C TYR A 516 -9.97 14.37 -2.92
N TYR A 517 -9.48 15.10 -3.93
CA TYR A 517 -8.06 15.40 -4.10
C TYR A 517 -7.78 16.88 -3.84
N ASN A 518 -6.77 17.16 -3.02
CA ASN A 518 -6.14 18.47 -2.93
C ASN A 518 -5.31 18.68 -4.20
N VAL A 519 -5.65 19.70 -4.99
CA VAL A 519 -4.99 20.03 -6.25
C VAL A 519 -4.34 21.41 -6.15
N ASN A 520 -3.01 21.43 -6.23
CA ASN A 520 -2.20 22.65 -6.28
C ASN A 520 -1.44 22.70 -7.60
N PHE A 521 -1.41 23.84 -8.27
CA PHE A 521 -0.64 24.01 -9.51
C PHE A 521 0.03 25.38 -9.56
N THR A 522 1.13 25.47 -10.32
CA THR A 522 1.79 26.72 -10.67
C THR A 522 2.03 26.73 -12.18
N ARG A 523 1.75 27.87 -12.84
CA ARG A 523 1.96 28.04 -14.28
C ARG A 523 2.64 29.38 -14.54
N THR A 524 3.84 29.34 -15.10
CA THR A 524 4.65 30.51 -15.44
C THR A 524 5.11 30.43 -16.89
N GLY A 525 5.47 31.56 -17.49
CA GLY A 525 5.95 31.56 -18.87
C GLY A 525 6.46 32.91 -19.34
N ILE A 526 7.28 32.85 -20.38
CA ILE A 526 7.90 34.00 -21.03
C ILE A 526 7.65 33.98 -22.53
N LYS A 527 7.52 35.17 -23.11
CA LYS A 527 7.60 35.41 -24.55
C LYS A 527 8.97 36.01 -24.86
N ILE A 528 9.75 35.30 -25.66
CA ILE A 528 11.05 35.74 -26.19
C ILE A 528 10.78 36.26 -27.61
N THR A 529 11.04 37.54 -27.85
CA THR A 529 10.99 38.13 -29.20
C THR A 529 12.40 38.13 -29.78
N SER A 530 12.56 37.83 -31.07
CA SER A 530 13.91 37.84 -31.67
C SER A 530 14.49 39.27 -31.71
N PRO A 531 15.74 39.47 -31.27
CA PRO A 531 16.47 40.72 -31.46
C PRO A 531 16.87 40.95 -32.93
N VAL A 532 16.93 39.89 -33.74
CA VAL A 532 17.26 39.94 -35.18
C VAL A 532 16.01 40.23 -36.02
N ASN A 533 14.87 39.63 -35.67
CA ASN A 533 13.63 39.71 -36.43
C ASN A 533 12.42 39.85 -35.52
N HIS A 534 12.06 41.09 -35.17
CA HIS A 534 11.03 41.40 -34.17
C HIS A 534 9.61 40.90 -34.51
N ASN A 535 9.37 40.40 -35.72
CA ASN A 535 8.11 39.73 -36.07
C ASN A 535 8.04 38.29 -35.55
N ILE A 536 9.19 37.65 -35.30
CA ILE A 536 9.26 36.29 -34.76
C ILE A 536 9.39 36.33 -33.24
N SER A 537 8.60 35.50 -32.59
CA SER A 537 8.65 35.30 -31.15
C SER A 537 8.28 33.87 -30.78
N VAL A 538 8.93 33.38 -29.71
CA VAL A 538 8.73 32.07 -29.11
C VAL A 538 8.14 32.26 -27.73
N THR A 539 7.18 31.43 -27.36
CA THR A 539 6.62 31.36 -26.01
C THR A 539 7.06 30.06 -25.35
N ALA A 540 7.66 30.17 -24.16
CA ALA A 540 7.98 29.06 -23.29
C ALA A 540 7.06 29.12 -22.05
N ILE A 541 6.43 27.99 -21.71
CA ILE A 541 5.52 27.86 -20.57
C ILE A 541 5.94 26.65 -19.75
N ILE A 542 6.00 26.82 -18.44
CA ILE A 542 6.17 25.73 -17.48
C ILE A 542 4.88 25.60 -16.66
N THR A 543 4.37 24.38 -16.54
CA THR A 543 3.29 24.05 -15.61
C THR A 543 3.78 22.97 -14.64
N THR A 544 3.69 23.22 -13.34
CA THR A 544 3.79 22.19 -12.30
C THR A 544 2.43 21.97 -11.65
N LEU A 545 2.15 20.73 -11.29
CA LEU A 545 0.88 20.28 -10.73
C LEU A 545 1.18 19.21 -9.67
N CYS A 546 0.49 19.31 -8.54
CA CYS A 546 0.51 18.34 -7.45
C CYS A 546 -0.94 17.97 -7.13
N ILE A 547 -1.27 16.69 -7.22
CA ILE A 547 -2.58 16.12 -6.89
C ILE A 547 -2.36 15.12 -5.76
N ALA A 548 -2.93 15.38 -4.59
CA ALA A 548 -2.75 14.55 -3.41
C ALA A 548 -4.08 14.20 -2.73
N ASN A 549 -4.24 12.94 -2.34
CA ASN A 549 -5.32 12.44 -1.50
C ASN A 549 -4.72 12.07 -0.14
N LEU A 550 -5.05 12.89 0.86
CA LEU A 550 -4.40 12.89 2.18
C LEU A 550 -5.40 12.62 3.31
N GLU A 551 -6.65 12.28 2.96
CA GLU A 551 -7.71 11.90 3.88
C GLU A 551 -7.93 10.37 3.95
N ALA A 552 -7.28 9.61 3.06
CA ALA A 552 -7.27 8.15 3.06
C ALA A 552 -6.25 7.55 4.04
N CYS A 553 -6.45 6.28 4.44
CA CYS A 553 -5.49 5.51 5.25
C CYS A 553 -4.15 5.29 4.52
N SER A 554 -4.17 5.28 3.18
CA SER A 554 -2.98 5.31 2.30
C SER A 554 -2.90 6.70 1.66
N PRO A 555 -2.22 7.69 2.27
CA PRO A 555 -2.04 8.99 1.63
C PRO A 555 -1.16 8.85 0.37
N GLU A 556 -1.63 9.42 -0.73
CA GLU A 556 -1.01 9.33 -2.05
C GLU A 556 -0.85 10.72 -2.66
N ALA A 557 0.20 10.89 -3.47
CA ALA A 557 0.47 12.12 -4.18
C ALA A 557 1.10 11.85 -5.55
N SER A 558 0.68 12.64 -6.53
CA SER A 558 1.28 12.67 -7.86
C SER A 558 1.73 14.08 -8.18
N TRP A 559 2.90 14.18 -8.80
CA TRP A 559 3.49 15.42 -9.29
C TRP A 559 3.69 15.29 -10.80
N THR A 560 3.21 16.28 -11.53
CA THR A 560 3.46 16.38 -12.97
C THR A 560 4.04 17.73 -13.32
N ALA A 561 5.01 17.75 -14.23
CA ALA A 561 5.51 18.97 -14.85
C ALA A 561 5.50 18.87 -16.37
N SER A 562 5.27 19.99 -17.05
CA SER A 562 5.52 20.14 -18.48
C SER A 562 6.27 21.43 -18.76
N VAL A 563 7.24 21.37 -19.66
CA VAL A 563 7.85 22.53 -20.33
C VAL A 563 7.46 22.45 -21.81
N VAL A 564 6.78 23.49 -22.27
CA VAL A 564 6.25 23.60 -23.63
C VAL A 564 6.83 24.86 -24.26
N ILE A 565 7.56 24.71 -25.36
CA ILE A 565 8.24 25.80 -26.06
C ILE A 565 7.75 25.77 -27.51
N LEU A 566 7.13 26.86 -27.96
CA LEU A 566 6.48 26.93 -29.28
C LEU A 566 6.53 28.34 -29.89
N PRO A 567 6.37 28.50 -31.21
CA PRO A 567 6.18 29.81 -31.84
C PRO A 567 4.94 30.51 -31.24
N SER A 568 5.05 31.77 -30.85
CA SER A 568 4.00 32.45 -30.05
C SER A 568 2.61 32.46 -30.71
N LYS A 569 2.56 32.53 -32.04
CA LYS A 569 1.32 32.40 -32.85
C LYS A 569 0.57 31.08 -32.61
N ASP A 570 1.29 29.99 -32.33
CA ASP A 570 0.71 28.66 -32.19
C ASP A 570 0.14 28.41 -30.77
N LEU A 571 0.24 29.42 -29.88
CA LEU A 571 -0.45 29.50 -28.59
C LEU A 571 -1.84 30.15 -28.72
N GLU A 572 -2.00 31.13 -29.62
CA GLU A 572 -3.29 31.76 -29.87
C GLU A 572 -4.25 30.73 -30.51
N ILE A 573 -3.75 29.93 -31.47
CA ILE A 573 -4.46 28.80 -32.09
C ILE A 573 -4.90 27.73 -31.06
N LEU A 574 -4.25 27.62 -29.90
CA LEU A 574 -4.67 26.68 -28.83
C LEU A 574 -5.87 27.20 -28.02
N ARG A 575 -6.16 28.50 -28.01
CA ARG A 575 -7.30 29.07 -27.27
C ARG A 575 -8.65 28.86 -27.96
N ASP A 576 -8.65 28.80 -29.29
CA ASP A 576 -9.86 28.60 -30.08
C ASP A 576 -10.22 27.12 -30.31
N ASN A 577 -9.26 26.21 -30.16
CA ASN A 577 -9.43 24.80 -30.51
C ASN A 577 -9.97 23.91 -29.37
N ASP A 578 -11.29 23.70 -29.47
CA ASP A 578 -12.04 22.52 -29.03
C ASP A 578 -12.42 22.37 -27.54
N LYS A 579 -13.64 21.87 -27.33
CA LYS A 579 -14.30 21.65 -26.03
C LYS A 579 -14.36 20.14 -25.71
N SER A 580 -13.30 19.39 -25.98
CA SER A 580 -13.21 17.94 -25.77
C SER A 580 -13.22 17.55 -24.28
N LYS A 581 -14.43 17.57 -23.70
CA LYS A 581 -14.75 17.13 -22.33
C LYS A 581 -14.61 15.61 -22.16
N ASN A 582 -13.39 15.12 -22.20
CA ASN A 582 -13.10 13.73 -21.86
C ASN A 582 -13.21 13.55 -20.34
N ARG A 583 -14.09 12.64 -19.88
CA ARG A 583 -14.59 12.62 -18.48
C ARG A 583 -13.66 11.91 -17.48
N ASN A 584 -12.57 11.30 -17.94
CA ASN A 584 -11.73 10.41 -17.14
C ASN A 584 -10.40 11.04 -16.67
N THR A 585 -10.26 12.37 -16.67
CA THR A 585 -9.07 13.05 -16.12
C THR A 585 -9.42 13.87 -14.87
N SER A 586 -8.54 13.83 -13.86
CA SER A 586 -8.72 14.52 -12.57
C SER A 586 -8.85 16.05 -12.72
N PHE A 587 -8.19 16.60 -13.74
CA PHE A 587 -8.28 18.00 -14.14
C PHE A 587 -8.54 18.15 -15.65
N THR A 588 -8.89 19.36 -16.09
CA THR A 588 -8.84 19.81 -17.50
C THR A 588 -7.96 21.06 -17.58
N ASP A 589 -7.01 21.06 -18.52
CA ASP A 589 -6.24 22.22 -18.93
C ASP A 589 -6.89 22.92 -20.13
N PRO A 590 -7.36 24.18 -20.01
CA PRO A 590 -7.96 24.93 -21.13
C PRO A 590 -7.01 25.17 -22.31
N LEU A 591 -5.70 25.13 -22.09
CA LEU A 591 -4.69 25.37 -23.13
C LEU A 591 -4.14 24.08 -23.74
N ASN A 592 -4.45 22.91 -23.16
CA ASN A 592 -3.95 21.59 -23.57
C ASN A 592 -2.40 21.51 -23.72
N ILE A 593 -1.69 22.15 -22.77
CA ILE A 593 -0.20 22.21 -22.69
C ILE A 593 0.36 21.52 -21.43
N HIS A 594 -0.50 20.94 -20.59
CA HIS A 594 -0.11 20.04 -19.53
C HIS A 594 -0.75 18.65 -19.77
N PRO A 595 0.06 17.59 -19.94
CA PRO A 595 -0.47 16.25 -20.20
C PRO A 595 -1.13 15.68 -18.95
N CYS A 596 -2.04 14.73 -19.12
CA CYS A 596 -2.51 13.93 -17.98
C CYS A 596 -1.55 12.74 -17.81
N PHE A 597 -0.98 12.56 -16.63
CA PHE A 597 -0.17 11.39 -16.31
C PHE A 597 -1.06 10.26 -15.81
N ASP A 598 -0.93 9.09 -16.43
CA ASP A 598 -1.56 7.83 -16.08
C ASP A 598 -0.48 6.97 -15.41
N TYR A 599 -0.50 6.95 -14.08
CA TYR A 599 0.51 6.30 -13.24
C TYR A 599 0.30 4.79 -13.09
N TYR A 600 -0.85 4.25 -13.52
CA TYR A 600 -1.06 2.81 -13.59
C TYR A 600 -0.43 2.22 -14.86
N ASN A 601 -0.57 2.93 -15.99
CA ASN A 601 0.00 2.54 -17.27
C ASN A 601 1.34 3.26 -17.59
N ASN A 602 1.93 3.95 -16.60
CA ASN A 602 3.23 4.64 -16.69
C ASN A 602 3.39 5.54 -17.93
N LYS A 603 2.33 6.25 -18.33
CA LYS A 603 2.28 7.01 -19.59
C LYS A 603 1.65 8.39 -19.46
N PHE A 604 2.06 9.30 -20.35
CA PHE A 604 1.42 10.59 -20.51
C PHE A 604 0.38 10.54 -21.63
N LEU A 605 -0.88 10.87 -21.29
CA LEU A 605 -1.96 11.11 -22.24
C LEU A 605 -1.86 12.55 -22.78
N LYS A 606 -2.28 12.73 -24.05
CA LYS A 606 -2.28 14.02 -24.76
C LYS A 606 -0.89 14.65 -25.00
N LEU A 607 0.18 13.87 -25.04
CA LEU A 607 1.48 14.35 -25.52
C LEU A 607 1.39 14.82 -26.99
N THR A 608 2.15 15.88 -27.30
CA THR A 608 2.21 16.47 -28.65
C THR A 608 3.66 16.76 -29.05
N SER A 609 3.87 17.31 -30.26
CA SER A 609 5.16 17.86 -30.69
C SER A 609 5.62 19.08 -29.87
N LYS A 610 4.69 19.82 -29.24
CA LYS A 610 4.98 21.07 -28.50
C LYS A 610 5.68 20.85 -27.15
N HIS A 611 5.62 19.64 -26.61
CA HIS A 611 6.19 19.29 -25.30
C HIS A 611 7.69 19.00 -25.42
N VAL A 612 8.53 19.86 -24.84
CA VAL A 612 10.00 19.75 -24.85
C VAL A 612 10.51 18.91 -23.68
N PHE A 613 9.83 18.99 -22.54
CA PHE A 613 10.08 18.15 -21.36
C PHE A 613 8.75 17.86 -20.67
N VAL A 614 8.57 16.61 -20.22
CA VAL A 614 7.52 16.24 -19.27
C VAL A 614 8.09 15.34 -18.18
N LEU A 615 7.55 15.48 -16.98
CA LEU A 615 7.95 14.77 -15.77
C LEU A 615 6.69 14.30 -15.04
N GLY A 616 6.73 13.07 -14.55
CA GLY A 616 5.66 12.41 -13.81
C GLY A 616 6.28 11.60 -12.68
N ILE A 617 5.88 11.92 -11.46
CA ILE A 617 6.30 11.25 -10.22
C ILE A 617 5.01 10.86 -9.51
N PHE A 618 4.95 9.63 -9.01
CA PHE A 618 3.89 9.16 -8.12
C PHE A 618 4.54 8.64 -6.85
N ALA A 619 3.92 8.90 -5.71
CA ALA A 619 4.32 8.31 -4.44
C ALA A 619 3.09 7.99 -3.59
N GLN A 620 3.14 6.88 -2.88
CA GLN A 620 2.05 6.41 -2.04
C GLN A 620 2.62 5.84 -0.75
N ALA A 621 2.12 6.32 0.39
CA ALA A 621 2.33 5.64 1.64
C ALA A 621 1.58 4.32 1.60
N ASN A 622 2.30 3.19 1.58
CA ASN A 622 1.67 1.88 1.62
C ASN A 622 0.92 1.72 2.96
N GLY A 623 -0.41 1.77 2.89
CA GLY A 623 -1.34 1.71 4.03
C GLY A 623 -2.59 0.87 3.77
N GLY A 624 -2.63 0.11 2.67
CA GLY A 624 -3.79 -0.67 2.25
C GLY A 624 -3.40 -1.88 1.42
N SER A 625 -3.72 -3.07 1.94
CA SER A 625 -3.48 -4.38 1.33
C SER A 625 -1.98 -4.72 1.13
N TRP A 626 -1.43 -5.51 2.06
CA TRP A 626 -0.08 -6.12 2.01
C TRP A 626 1.09 -5.11 2.05
N GLY A 627 1.39 -4.60 3.25
CA GLY A 627 2.53 -3.72 3.51
C GLY A 627 2.13 -2.46 4.28
N VAL A 628 3.05 -1.98 5.12
CA VAL A 628 2.86 -0.76 5.91
C VAL A 628 4.12 0.09 5.84
N GLY A 629 3.98 1.37 5.48
CA GLY A 629 4.87 2.44 5.95
C GLY A 629 6.30 2.49 5.39
N VAL A 630 6.47 2.13 4.11
CA VAL A 630 7.50 2.78 3.27
C VAL A 630 6.75 3.76 2.37
N ASP A 631 7.31 4.95 2.19
CA ASP A 631 6.70 6.07 1.46
C ASP A 631 7.16 5.98 -0.01
N ILE A 632 6.79 4.86 -0.67
CA ILE A 632 7.40 4.42 -1.93
C ILE A 632 7.22 5.47 -3.04
N TRP A 633 8.34 6.05 -3.46
CA TRP A 633 8.47 6.71 -4.75
C TRP A 633 8.40 5.66 -5.87
N ASN A 634 7.35 5.71 -6.69
CA ASN A 634 7.35 4.96 -7.95
C ASN A 634 8.44 5.52 -8.88
N PRO A 635 8.90 4.75 -9.88
CA PRO A 635 9.89 5.21 -10.85
C PRO A 635 9.53 6.56 -11.46
N ILE A 636 10.54 7.38 -11.74
CA ILE A 636 10.32 8.71 -12.32
C ILE A 636 10.14 8.59 -13.82
N PHE A 637 9.00 9.08 -14.33
CA PHE A 637 8.68 9.04 -15.75
C PHE A 637 8.98 10.38 -16.40
N ILE A 638 9.95 10.39 -17.31
CA ILE A 638 10.40 11.57 -18.04
C ILE A 638 10.27 11.31 -19.54
N LYS A 639 9.92 12.34 -20.32
CA LYS A 639 10.18 12.34 -21.76
C LYS A 639 10.71 13.70 -22.20
N ALA A 640 11.80 13.69 -22.97
CA ALA A 640 12.46 14.88 -23.50
C ALA A 640 12.37 14.92 -25.04
N LYS A 641 12.42 16.13 -25.60
CA LYS A 641 12.62 16.41 -27.03
C LYS A 641 13.58 17.58 -27.18
N SER A 642 14.28 17.64 -28.31
CA SER A 642 15.10 18.81 -28.64
C SER A 642 14.22 20.05 -28.87
N ALA A 643 14.73 21.22 -28.48
CA ALA A 643 14.16 22.52 -28.80
C ALA A 643 14.85 23.21 -30.00
N ASP A 644 15.78 22.55 -30.70
CA ASP A 644 16.61 23.14 -31.77
C ASP A 644 15.78 23.75 -32.91
N TYR A 645 14.66 23.11 -33.27
CA TYR A 645 13.72 23.65 -34.25
C TYR A 645 13.12 25.00 -33.80
N VAL A 646 12.81 25.15 -32.51
CA VAL A 646 12.19 26.37 -31.99
C VAL A 646 13.24 27.45 -31.69
N ALA A 647 14.47 27.06 -31.37
CA ALA A 647 15.60 27.98 -31.24
C ALA A 647 16.02 28.57 -32.60
N SER A 648 16.16 27.75 -33.65
CA SER A 648 16.54 28.21 -34.99
C SER A 648 15.51 29.17 -35.61
N LEU A 649 14.22 29.04 -35.28
CA LEU A 649 13.19 30.00 -35.65
C LEU A 649 13.43 31.42 -35.08
N LEU A 650 14.18 31.59 -33.99
CA LEU A 650 14.48 32.93 -33.47
C LEU A 650 15.55 33.68 -34.29
N GLU A 651 16.24 33.01 -35.23
CA GLU A 651 17.28 33.62 -36.08
C GLU A 651 18.47 34.24 -35.29
N ILE A 652 18.64 33.83 -34.02
CA ILE A 652 19.71 34.33 -33.13
C ILE A 652 20.97 33.48 -33.36
N PRO A 653 22.13 34.10 -33.66
CA PRO A 653 23.40 33.38 -33.79
C PRO A 653 23.71 32.52 -32.57
N ASP A 654 24.22 31.31 -32.82
CA ASP A 654 24.74 30.35 -31.83
C ASP A 654 23.73 29.88 -30.75
N LEU A 655 22.46 30.33 -30.79
CA LEU A 655 21.40 29.87 -29.90
C LEU A 655 20.89 28.48 -30.32
N THR A 656 21.40 27.45 -29.65
CA THR A 656 20.90 26.07 -29.75
C THR A 656 19.61 25.87 -28.93
N GLY A 657 18.91 24.76 -29.17
CA GLY A 657 17.77 24.33 -28.34
C GLY A 657 18.18 24.03 -26.90
N ASP A 658 19.41 23.55 -26.70
CA ASP A 658 20.04 23.36 -25.40
C ASP A 658 20.17 24.68 -24.61
N LEU A 659 20.74 25.70 -25.25
CA LEU A 659 20.87 27.04 -24.66
C LEU A 659 19.51 27.70 -24.43
N LEU A 660 18.54 27.53 -25.35
CA LEU A 660 17.18 28.00 -25.17
C LEU A 660 16.50 27.33 -23.96
N TYR A 661 16.65 26.01 -23.78
CA TYR A 661 16.08 25.30 -22.64
C TYR A 661 16.75 25.68 -21.31
N LYS A 662 18.09 25.84 -21.29
CA LYS A 662 18.83 26.40 -20.14
C LYS A 662 18.34 27.81 -19.78
N TYR A 663 18.14 28.69 -20.76
CA TYR A 663 17.66 30.06 -20.56
C TYR A 663 16.25 30.10 -19.97
N VAL A 664 15.34 29.27 -20.47
CA VAL A 664 13.98 29.12 -19.94
C VAL A 664 14.00 28.68 -18.47
N LEU A 665 14.93 27.80 -18.07
CA LEU A 665 15.09 27.38 -16.68
C LEU A 665 15.74 28.45 -15.78
N ASP A 666 16.75 29.21 -16.22
CA ASP A 666 17.27 30.35 -15.44
C ASP A 666 16.24 31.49 -15.33
N TYR A 667 15.41 31.73 -16.34
CA TYR A 667 14.41 32.79 -16.21
C TYR A 667 13.26 32.38 -15.28
N LEU A 668 12.67 31.20 -15.49
CA LEU A 668 11.43 30.80 -14.80
C LEU A 668 11.63 30.07 -13.47
N LYS A 669 12.84 29.56 -13.19
CA LYS A 669 13.26 28.88 -11.94
C LYS A 669 12.20 27.94 -11.34
N PRO A 670 11.74 26.93 -12.12
CA PRO A 670 10.62 26.08 -11.71
C PRO A 670 11.00 25.15 -10.55
N THR A 671 10.02 24.87 -9.69
CA THR A 671 10.13 23.92 -8.58
C THR A 671 8.85 23.10 -8.45
N LEU A 672 8.97 21.84 -8.00
CA LEU A 672 7.81 21.05 -7.62
C LEU A 672 7.22 21.54 -6.28
N MET A 673 5.89 21.51 -6.17
CA MET A 673 5.16 21.88 -4.95
C MET A 673 5.05 20.68 -4.00
N ASN A 674 5.23 20.88 -2.69
CA ASN A 674 5.32 19.83 -1.65
C ASN A 674 6.54 18.90 -1.84
N ASN A 675 7.38 18.77 -0.81
CA ASN A 675 8.69 18.09 -0.80
C ASN A 675 9.76 18.65 -1.76
N GLY A 676 9.36 19.47 -2.73
CA GLY A 676 10.25 20.04 -3.73
C GLY A 676 10.72 18.99 -4.74
N ASP A 677 11.75 19.34 -5.48
CA ASP A 677 12.34 18.50 -6.53
C ASP A 677 13.18 17.31 -5.97
N THR A 678 12.95 16.91 -4.72
CA THR A 678 13.73 15.90 -3.98
C THR A 678 13.81 14.52 -4.69
N PRO A 679 12.74 13.95 -5.27
CA PRO A 679 12.84 12.66 -5.97
C PRO A 679 13.71 12.78 -7.22
N LEU A 680 13.48 13.84 -8.00
CA LEU A 680 14.25 14.16 -9.19
C LEU A 680 15.73 14.39 -8.82
N LYS A 681 16.00 15.00 -7.66
CA LYS A 681 17.35 15.19 -7.11
C LYS A 681 17.99 13.86 -6.74
N ASN A 682 17.29 12.96 -6.04
CA ASN A 682 17.84 11.66 -5.65
C ASN A 682 18.12 10.78 -6.89
N TRP A 683 17.23 10.80 -7.88
CA TRP A 683 17.44 10.13 -9.17
C TRP A 683 18.62 10.72 -9.97
N VAL A 684 18.75 12.05 -10.07
CA VAL A 684 19.94 12.70 -10.67
C VAL A 684 21.22 12.42 -9.87
N ASN A 685 21.15 12.36 -8.55
CA ASN A 685 22.30 12.01 -7.70
C ASN A 685 22.74 10.55 -7.93
N LYS A 686 21.78 9.61 -8.08
CA LYS A 686 22.06 8.22 -8.42
C LYS A 686 22.78 8.13 -9.78
N LEU A 687 22.24 8.76 -10.82
CA LEU A 687 22.88 8.83 -12.14
C LEU A 687 24.28 9.49 -12.12
N LYS A 688 24.57 10.38 -11.17
CA LYS A 688 25.92 10.94 -10.95
C LYS A 688 26.87 9.95 -10.27
N GLY A 689 26.39 9.18 -9.29
CA GLY A 689 27.16 8.11 -8.65
C GLY A 689 27.50 6.97 -9.61
N GLU A 690 26.57 6.64 -10.50
CA GLU A 690 26.73 5.66 -11.59
C GLU A 690 27.59 6.18 -12.75
N GLY A 691 28.03 7.45 -12.72
CA GLY A 691 28.79 8.09 -13.80
C GLY A 691 27.99 8.37 -15.09
N ALA A 692 26.71 8.02 -15.13
CA ALA A 692 25.82 8.16 -16.28
C ALA A 692 25.52 9.61 -16.68
N ILE A 693 25.73 10.58 -15.76
CA ILE A 693 25.74 12.02 -16.07
C ILE A 693 26.88 12.75 -15.34
N PRO A 694 27.42 13.87 -15.90
CA PRO A 694 28.52 14.59 -15.29
C PRO A 694 28.21 15.13 -13.88
N ILE A 695 29.19 14.98 -12.97
CA ILE A 695 29.13 15.58 -11.64
C ILE A 695 29.25 17.11 -11.74
N GLU A 696 30.16 17.60 -12.58
CA GLU A 696 30.41 19.02 -12.88
C GLU A 696 30.34 19.31 -14.39
N PRO A 697 30.09 20.57 -14.82
CA PRO A 697 29.75 21.74 -13.99
C PRO A 697 28.35 21.64 -13.37
N LYS A 698 28.08 22.47 -12.36
CA LYS A 698 26.73 22.56 -11.77
C LYS A 698 25.71 23.03 -12.81
N GLN A 699 24.57 22.35 -12.85
CA GLN A 699 23.47 22.60 -13.80
C GLN A 699 22.13 22.60 -13.08
N HIS A 700 21.09 23.14 -13.72
CA HIS A 700 19.73 23.05 -13.19
C HIS A 700 19.27 21.59 -13.18
N LEU A 701 18.61 21.16 -12.10
CA LEU A 701 18.22 19.75 -11.92
C LEU A 701 17.37 19.21 -13.08
N TRP A 702 16.38 20.01 -13.52
CA TRP A 702 15.52 19.69 -14.66
C TRP A 702 16.27 19.69 -16.01
N TYR A 703 17.43 20.37 -16.11
CA TYR A 703 18.28 20.32 -17.29
C TYR A 703 19.03 18.99 -17.36
N SER A 704 19.66 18.55 -16.26
CA SER A 704 20.36 17.27 -16.21
C SER A 704 19.42 16.10 -16.55
N ALA A 705 18.17 16.15 -16.05
CA ALA A 705 17.13 15.19 -16.38
C ALA A 705 16.70 15.22 -17.86
N TRP A 706 16.48 16.41 -18.43
CA TRP A 706 16.12 16.57 -19.86
C TRP A 706 17.24 16.10 -20.78
N ASN A 707 18.49 16.45 -20.48
CA ASN A 707 19.65 16.08 -21.29
C ASN A 707 19.95 14.57 -21.22
N TYR A 708 19.77 13.93 -20.06
CA TYR A 708 19.91 12.46 -19.94
C TYR A 708 18.92 11.73 -20.86
N GLU A 709 17.62 12.04 -20.75
CA GLU A 709 16.60 11.47 -21.63
C GLU A 709 16.82 11.82 -23.10
N LEU A 710 17.19 13.05 -23.43
CA LEU A 710 17.41 13.45 -24.81
C LEU A 710 18.52 12.64 -25.50
N ASN A 711 19.54 12.20 -24.74
CA ASN A 711 20.63 11.38 -25.27
C ASN A 711 20.33 9.88 -25.22
N ASN A 712 19.62 9.38 -24.20
CA ASN A 712 19.12 7.98 -24.17
C ASN A 712 18.14 7.66 -25.32
N ASN A 713 17.37 8.65 -25.78
CA ASN A 713 16.49 8.49 -26.95
C ASN A 713 17.25 8.68 -28.29
N ARG A 714 18.54 9.05 -28.27
CA ARG A 714 19.44 9.10 -29.44
C ARG A 714 20.33 7.87 -29.59
N SER A 715 20.37 6.98 -28.60
CA SER A 715 21.10 5.69 -28.63
C SER A 715 20.18 4.48 -28.84
N LYS A 716 18.90 4.72 -29.18
CA LYS A 716 17.89 3.73 -29.58
C LYS A 716 17.40 3.92 -31.03
N HIS A 717 18.18 4.67 -31.80
CA HIS A 717 18.00 5.03 -33.22
C HIS A 717 19.39 5.11 -33.86
#